data_AF-A0A1Y1YTM7-F1
#
_entry.id   AF-A0A1Y1YTM7-F1
#
_cell.length_a   1.000
_cell.length_b   1.000
_cell.length_c   1.000
_cell.angle_alpha   90.00
_cell.angle_beta   90.00
_cell.angle_gamma   90.00
#
_symmetry.space_group_name_H-M   'P 1'
#
loop_
_entity.id
_entity.type
_entity.pdbx_description
1 polymer ?
#
loop_
_entity_poly.entity_id
_entity_poly.type
_entity_poly.pdbx_seq_one_letter_code
_entity_poly.pdbx_strand_id
1 'polypeptide(L)'
;MKYKFKFKSFKLNKENDNNKNKINGKKLHNTKKSKGRCNELDKKKNNKTISYFYIFKYAKGKDLKLLIFGLLGSIIYGWAVPLMINNMGNILNVFIELTLNLKIKKITKINDDNILNEIFKILKNEYEIRGIQEFQKNYPYINLNNTISELNRSFNNDNNFIEKFKTEQYIWKNLKYYLIIYIIIGLLYFILSSISKTFLSLFSTRQGIRLRTLTVNSLIRKNIYWHENNNPGELISRLIGDIILVESSIGNSLSKLIVSLTNFSVSYTIAFVNSYILSLEMGIIIPFLFIIFLFISIFLNKYTIKSRKAYGDASSVALETITNIKIVAAYGNEQFELNRYKSFLKKARKYETIISFLLGILLGLIMLLIYSSYCILFQFGTRYIYNGILKPSQVYIVFLCLVNGTSSLVGLGGTIASIVEAKAAFSVIYNIIENEEISNIEEGLKLSRNLNGFIEFRNVSFSYPSRPECKVLKNITFKCEPGQTIAIVGESGSGKSTILQLLEKFYEKDSGDIFIDNIPIENFNTQWLRSQFSLVPQNPVLFEGTIYDNIKISNKNANQNDVERAAKLAFIEDFIQSLKEKYNTNINNQGINISGGQKQRICIARAIIKDSNILLLDEPTSVLDNKSESMIQKSINFLNKNKTIIVIAHRLSTIKNADKIVVINKGSVVEIGTHNNLMKKKGILLLISTNFDSCGTSLATIFLCYKLRRDMFHSIIHQDISFFDKYNIKKKDIEFNENNIELNNKFSNNSSSLASKLNLEVDLLKSFNNNIISILKEIITIIICLIFSFINSWKLMLIIFTIFPITIFSIYMEMRSLTNKNELLRSSFIESSNIVSELLINIKTIYSLNLQDDYYFKYKESLLKPQNLLEHKYLLNNIWNSFTNTFQFIAVVIGFYYGAILMEREDLSFNKMYIVTKSIEIAIDSLIKISNILPDYDKSVEAFGHILEIIDKKSNIDSSESKGIIKLNKICSNENDALKKNILKGDILLDNLKFVYPSRPETVVLDFDNKNKNIEIPFGKKCAIVGNSGCGKSTLIGLILRWYDPIRGGIFLDYINTKEYNLKWLREQISIVDQEHRLLNISIKDNICYGRPNATKSEIIEASKIANIHDFINSLPEGYDTIIGNNNASKLSGGQEQRIAIARAIIRRPKLLLLDEATSSLDPESEVLVQMALDKITQGRTTITVAHRLSTIKDYDIIIVIKNKKIVEIGNNEQLLKKKGEYYSIVNSGL
;
A
#
# COMPACT_ATOMS: atom_id res chain seq x y z
N MET A 1 28.60 -51.17 -1.41
CA MET A 1 28.19 -51.33 -2.83
C MET A 1 28.56 -50.06 -3.61
N LYS A 2 28.74 -50.13 -4.94
CA LYS A 2 29.20 -49.01 -5.78
C LYS A 2 28.03 -48.26 -6.44
N TYR A 3 28.04 -46.93 -6.44
CA TYR A 3 27.61 -46.12 -7.59
C TYR A 3 28.42 -44.80 -7.63
N LYS A 4 28.81 -44.35 -8.83
CA LYS A 4 29.70 -43.20 -9.03
C LYS A 4 28.92 -41.92 -9.35
N PHE A 5 29.21 -40.83 -8.66
CA PHE A 5 28.89 -39.48 -9.14
C PHE A 5 29.93 -39.03 -10.20
N LYS A 6 29.47 -38.34 -11.24
CA LYS A 6 30.32 -37.60 -12.20
C LYS A 6 30.12 -36.10 -11.99
N PHE A 7 31.18 -35.39 -11.58
CA PHE A 7 31.26 -33.95 -11.80
C PHE A 7 31.64 -33.66 -13.27
N LYS A 8 31.16 -32.54 -13.80
CA LYS A 8 31.68 -31.92 -15.03
C LYS A 8 32.06 -30.48 -14.68
N SER A 9 33.33 -30.14 -14.87
CA SER A 9 33.85 -28.79 -14.66
C SER A 9 33.55 -27.89 -15.87
N PHE A 10 33.36 -26.60 -15.62
CA PHE A 10 33.40 -25.56 -16.63
C PHE A 10 34.71 -24.79 -16.46
N LYS A 11 35.49 -24.65 -17.54
CA LYS A 11 36.66 -23.77 -17.57
C LYS A 11 36.23 -22.33 -17.91
N LEU A 12 36.84 -21.36 -17.25
CA LEU A 12 36.99 -20.01 -17.80
C LEU A 12 38.14 -19.99 -18.81
N ASN A 13 38.15 -18.99 -19.69
CA ASN A 13 39.35 -18.36 -20.24
C ASN A 13 39.05 -16.86 -20.46
N LYS A 14 40.12 -16.05 -20.52
CA LYS A 14 40.10 -14.58 -20.71
C LYS A 14 40.63 -14.20 -22.12
N GLU A 15 40.71 -12.89 -22.36
CA GLU A 15 41.61 -12.21 -23.32
C GLU A 15 41.28 -12.31 -24.83
N ASN A 16 41.56 -11.30 -25.67
CA ASN A 16 41.64 -9.84 -25.44
C ASN A 16 41.47 -9.07 -26.78
N ASP A 17 41.11 -7.78 -26.70
CA ASP A 17 41.34 -6.62 -27.59
C ASP A 17 41.45 -6.69 -29.14
N ASN A 18 40.98 -5.59 -29.77
CA ASN A 18 41.21 -5.12 -31.16
C ASN A 18 40.55 -5.97 -32.28
N ASN A 19 39.93 -5.40 -33.33
CA ASN A 19 40.33 -4.20 -34.07
C ASN A 19 39.16 -3.51 -34.85
N LYS A 20 39.45 -2.43 -35.59
CA LYS A 20 38.47 -1.58 -36.32
C LYS A 20 38.10 -2.05 -37.75
N ASN A 21 36.93 -1.59 -38.21
CA ASN A 21 36.52 -1.26 -39.60
C ASN A 21 36.77 -2.24 -40.78
N LYS A 22 35.68 -2.69 -41.42
CA LYS A 22 35.43 -2.50 -42.87
C LYS A 22 33.95 -2.74 -43.26
N ILE A 23 33.61 -2.46 -44.53
CA ILE A 23 32.25 -2.10 -45.01
C ILE A 23 31.83 -2.93 -46.25
N ASN A 24 30.50 -3.09 -46.44
CA ASN A 24 29.75 -3.62 -47.61
C ASN A 24 29.81 -5.15 -47.91
N GLY A 25 28.65 -5.72 -48.33
CA GLY A 25 28.55 -7.18 -48.55
C GLY A 25 27.27 -7.81 -49.18
N LYS A 26 26.36 -7.04 -49.81
CA LYS A 26 25.19 -7.51 -50.63
C LYS A 26 24.05 -8.32 -49.94
N LYS A 27 22.89 -8.31 -50.63
CA LYS A 27 21.63 -9.07 -50.38
C LYS A 27 21.78 -10.52 -50.92
N LEU A 28 20.89 -11.51 -50.77
CA LEU A 28 19.40 -11.56 -50.73
C LEU A 28 18.92 -12.94 -50.21
N HIS A 29 17.65 -13.07 -49.77
CA HIS A 29 16.92 -14.31 -49.35
C HIS A 29 17.53 -15.13 -48.17
N ASN A 30 16.77 -15.58 -47.15
CA ASN A 30 15.60 -16.45 -47.34
C ASN A 30 14.53 -16.44 -46.20
N THR A 31 13.31 -16.81 -46.61
CA THR A 31 12.14 -17.37 -45.87
C THR A 31 11.93 -17.24 -44.34
N LYS A 32 10.94 -16.40 -43.97
CA LYS A 32 9.80 -16.69 -43.07
C LYS A 32 9.97 -17.76 -41.95
N LYS A 33 10.71 -17.49 -40.85
CA LYS A 33 10.58 -18.30 -39.60
C LYS A 33 10.99 -17.64 -38.25
N SER A 34 10.87 -16.32 -38.11
CA SER A 34 11.42 -15.58 -36.93
C SER A 34 10.47 -14.64 -36.16
N LYS A 35 9.30 -14.26 -36.67
CA LYS A 35 8.46 -13.21 -36.04
C LYS A 35 7.87 -13.55 -34.66
N GLY A 36 7.82 -14.82 -34.26
CA GLY A 36 7.27 -15.24 -32.96
C GLY A 36 8.18 -15.01 -31.74
N ARG A 37 9.45 -14.62 -31.92
CA ARG A 37 10.47 -14.66 -30.83
C ARG A 37 11.00 -13.30 -30.37
N CYS A 38 10.75 -12.21 -31.10
CA CYS A 38 11.23 -10.87 -30.70
C CYS A 38 10.43 -10.29 -29.53
N ASN A 39 9.10 -10.46 -29.53
CA ASN A 39 8.20 -9.80 -28.57
C ASN A 39 8.42 -10.26 -27.10
N GLU A 40 8.99 -11.45 -26.88
CA GLU A 40 9.43 -11.91 -25.54
C GLU A 40 10.80 -11.37 -25.11
N LEU A 41 11.66 -11.01 -26.06
CA LEU A 41 12.98 -10.44 -25.79
C LEU A 41 12.87 -8.96 -25.40
N ASP A 42 12.00 -8.19 -26.06
CA ASP A 42 11.85 -6.77 -25.78
C ASP A 42 11.15 -6.53 -24.43
N LYS A 43 10.15 -7.35 -24.04
CA LYS A 43 9.59 -7.32 -22.68
C LYS A 43 10.59 -7.68 -21.56
N LYS A 44 11.78 -8.21 -21.90
CA LYS A 44 12.88 -8.47 -20.95
C LYS A 44 13.93 -7.35 -20.89
N LYS A 45 13.87 -6.32 -21.75
CA LYS A 45 14.88 -5.23 -21.80
C LYS A 45 14.67 -4.10 -20.79
N ASN A 46 13.44 -3.88 -20.29
CA ASN A 46 13.10 -2.65 -19.57
C ASN A 46 13.55 -2.58 -18.10
N ASN A 47 14.02 -3.68 -17.51
CA ASN A 47 14.65 -3.66 -16.18
C ASN A 47 16.16 -3.39 -16.29
N LYS A 48 16.55 -2.23 -16.83
CA LYS A 48 17.91 -1.71 -16.70
C LYS A 48 18.23 -1.53 -15.22
N THR A 49 19.26 -2.21 -14.72
CA THR A 49 19.68 -2.17 -13.31
C THR A 49 20.44 -0.89 -12.98
N ILE A 50 19.72 0.23 -12.96
CA ILE A 50 20.20 1.58 -12.63
C ILE A 50 21.09 1.55 -11.37
N SER A 51 22.27 2.19 -11.42
CA SER A 51 23.21 2.23 -10.30
C SER A 51 22.67 3.09 -9.16
N TYR A 52 22.98 2.74 -7.90
CA TYR A 52 22.52 3.49 -6.71
C TYR A 52 22.88 4.99 -6.78
N PHE A 53 24.04 5.32 -7.35
CA PHE A 53 24.47 6.72 -7.50
C PHE A 53 23.57 7.56 -8.44
N TYR A 54 22.77 6.95 -9.33
CA TYR A 54 21.82 7.68 -10.17
C TYR A 54 20.64 8.28 -9.39
N ILE A 55 20.37 7.79 -8.17
CA ILE A 55 19.37 8.38 -7.27
C ILE A 55 19.70 9.86 -6.98
N PHE A 56 20.98 10.21 -6.95
CA PHE A 56 21.48 11.54 -6.66
C PHE A 56 21.51 12.47 -7.89
N LYS A 57 21.11 12.01 -9.09
CA LYS A 57 21.13 12.77 -10.36
C LYS A 57 20.40 14.12 -10.28
N TYR A 58 19.39 14.23 -9.42
CA TYR A 58 18.55 15.42 -9.29
C TYR A 58 19.03 16.40 -8.20
N ALA A 59 20.04 16.05 -7.39
CA ALA A 59 20.65 16.95 -6.42
C ALA A 59 21.42 18.07 -7.12
N LYS A 60 21.14 19.34 -6.79
CA LYS A 60 21.84 20.51 -7.38
C LYS A 60 22.12 21.60 -6.35
N GLY A 61 23.22 22.32 -6.52
CA GLY A 61 23.53 23.53 -5.76
C GLY A 61 23.61 23.31 -4.25
N LYS A 62 22.70 23.95 -3.49
CA LYS A 62 22.67 23.88 -2.01
C LYS A 62 22.46 22.45 -1.50
N ASP A 63 21.68 21.63 -2.20
CA ASP A 63 21.41 20.23 -1.81
C ASP A 63 22.68 19.39 -1.83
N LEU A 64 23.54 19.60 -2.84
CA LEU A 64 24.82 18.88 -2.97
C LEU A 64 25.77 19.24 -1.82
N LYS A 65 25.76 20.50 -1.35
CA LYS A 65 26.55 20.93 -0.19
C LYS A 65 26.06 20.25 1.10
N LEU A 66 24.74 20.19 1.32
CA LEU A 66 24.16 19.46 2.46
C LEU A 66 24.57 17.99 2.47
N LEU A 67 24.51 17.33 1.31
CA LEU A 67 24.99 15.96 1.16
C LEU A 67 26.48 15.85 1.52
N ILE A 68 27.36 16.62 0.89
CA ILE A 68 28.82 16.53 1.10
C ILE A 68 29.20 16.76 2.58
N PHE A 69 28.69 17.82 3.21
CA PHE A 69 28.96 18.07 4.64
C PHE A 69 28.34 16.99 5.54
N GLY A 70 27.16 16.47 5.19
CA GLY A 70 26.52 15.36 5.89
C GLY A 70 27.37 14.08 5.89
N LEU A 71 27.89 13.69 4.71
CA LEU A 71 28.74 12.50 4.54
C LEU A 71 30.13 12.68 5.18
N LEU A 72 30.73 13.86 5.08
CA LEU A 72 31.98 14.17 5.80
C LEU A 72 31.80 14.06 7.32
N GLY A 73 30.69 14.58 7.84
CA GLY A 73 30.32 14.38 9.25
C GLY A 73 30.18 12.90 9.61
N SER A 74 29.48 12.10 8.79
CA SER A 74 29.35 10.64 8.97
C SER A 74 30.70 9.92 9.04
N ILE A 75 31.67 10.31 8.21
CA ILE A 75 33.02 9.75 8.21
C ILE A 75 33.71 10.03 9.54
N ILE A 76 33.76 11.31 9.95
CA ILE A 76 34.54 11.74 11.11
C ILE A 76 33.92 11.24 12.42
N TYR A 77 32.58 11.27 12.60
CA TYR A 77 31.98 10.74 13.84
C TYR A 77 32.05 9.21 13.92
N GLY A 78 32.19 8.51 12.78
CA GLY A 78 32.49 7.07 12.75
C GLY A 78 33.87 6.70 13.31
N TRP A 79 34.81 7.66 13.42
CA TRP A 79 36.13 7.45 14.04
C TRP A 79 36.10 7.58 15.57
N ALA A 80 35.05 8.15 16.17
CA ALA A 80 35.01 8.45 17.60
C ALA A 80 35.11 7.19 18.47
N VAL A 81 34.27 6.17 18.20
CA VAL A 81 34.24 4.93 18.98
C VAL A 81 35.59 4.18 18.94
N PRO A 82 36.24 3.95 17.78
CA PRO A 82 37.58 3.35 17.72
C PRO A 82 38.65 4.14 18.51
N LEU A 83 38.66 5.47 18.39
CA LEU A 83 39.60 6.32 19.12
C LEU A 83 39.36 6.27 20.64
N MET A 84 38.10 6.16 21.07
CA MET A 84 37.72 5.98 22.48
C MET A 84 38.12 4.61 23.03
N ILE A 85 38.09 3.55 22.23
CA ILE A 85 38.62 2.22 22.62
C ILE A 85 40.15 2.31 22.85
N ASN A 86 40.88 2.95 21.94
CA ASN A 86 42.32 3.13 22.08
C ASN A 86 42.67 3.97 23.32
N ASN A 87 41.93 5.06 23.56
CA ASN A 87 42.10 5.89 24.77
C ASN A 87 41.72 5.14 26.06
N MET A 88 40.67 4.30 26.03
CA MET A 88 40.28 3.43 27.14
C MET A 88 41.40 2.44 27.52
N GLY A 89 42.14 1.91 26.54
CA GLY A 89 43.31 1.06 26.80
C GLY A 89 44.45 1.79 27.50
N ASN A 90 44.65 3.09 27.22
CA ASN A 90 45.59 3.93 27.95
C ASN A 90 45.13 4.21 29.39
N ILE A 91 43.84 4.51 29.59
CA ILE A 91 43.25 4.62 30.94
C ILE A 91 43.47 3.32 31.72
N LEU A 92 43.27 2.15 31.08
CA LEU A 92 43.49 0.84 31.71
C LEU A 92 44.95 0.62 32.12
N ASN A 93 45.95 1.10 31.35
CA ASN A 93 47.36 1.10 31.78
C ASN A 93 47.56 1.94 33.06
N VAL A 94 47.01 3.15 33.11
CA VAL A 94 47.12 4.03 34.30
C VAL A 94 46.48 3.39 35.54
N PHE A 95 45.39 2.63 35.38
CA PHE A 95 44.83 1.84 36.47
C PHE A 95 45.69 0.63 36.89
N ILE A 96 46.38 -0.04 35.95
CA ILE A 96 47.38 -1.07 36.31
C ILE A 96 48.50 -0.43 37.13
N GLU A 97 49.06 0.70 36.69
CA GLU A 97 50.09 1.47 37.42
C GLU A 97 49.60 1.86 38.82
N LEU A 98 48.36 2.36 38.95
CA LEU A 98 47.73 2.71 40.23
C LEU A 98 47.58 1.47 41.15
N THR A 99 47.15 0.31 40.63
CA THR A 99 47.09 -0.92 41.45
C THR A 99 48.46 -1.45 41.85
N LEU A 100 49.52 -1.19 41.09
CA LEU A 100 50.89 -1.54 41.45
C LEU A 100 51.43 -0.61 42.53
N ASN A 101 51.22 0.71 42.40
CA ASN A 101 51.60 1.70 43.42
C ASN A 101 50.91 1.39 44.76
N LEU A 102 49.58 1.21 44.79
CA LEU A 102 48.85 0.86 46.03
C LEU A 102 49.31 -0.47 46.65
N LYS A 103 49.58 -1.50 45.84
CA LYS A 103 50.16 -2.76 46.34
C LYS A 103 51.54 -2.55 46.97
N ILE A 104 52.39 -1.73 46.37
CA ILE A 104 53.73 -1.42 46.89
C ILE A 104 53.61 -0.65 48.22
N LYS A 105 52.78 0.40 48.30
CA LYS A 105 52.50 1.11 49.57
C LYS A 105 52.01 0.16 50.67
N LYS A 106 51.13 -0.78 50.32
CA LYS A 106 50.58 -1.78 51.26
C LYS A 106 51.62 -2.81 51.73
N ILE A 107 52.62 -3.14 50.92
CA ILE A 107 53.73 -4.03 51.29
C ILE A 107 54.74 -3.28 52.17
N THR A 108 55.20 -2.11 51.74
CA THR A 108 56.27 -1.36 52.44
C THR A 108 55.79 -0.59 53.68
N LYS A 109 54.48 -0.29 53.77
CA LYS A 109 53.87 0.62 54.75
C LYS A 109 54.39 2.07 54.65
N ILE A 110 55.05 2.43 53.54
CA ILE A 110 55.53 3.78 53.25
C ILE A 110 54.51 4.45 52.34
N ASN A 111 53.84 5.49 52.83
CA ASN A 111 52.86 6.26 52.05
C ASN A 111 53.51 7.32 51.15
N ASP A 112 54.72 7.78 51.52
CA ASP A 112 55.46 8.82 50.80
C ASP A 112 56.16 8.31 49.54
N ASP A 113 55.64 8.74 48.40
CA ASP A 113 56.15 8.44 47.07
C ASP A 113 57.60 8.86 46.85
N ASN A 114 58.05 9.94 47.49
CA ASN A 114 59.43 10.43 47.35
C ASN A 114 60.43 9.44 47.98
N ILE A 115 60.11 8.92 49.16
CA ILE A 115 60.91 7.91 49.87
C ILE A 115 60.94 6.61 49.05
N LEU A 116 59.78 6.16 48.53
CA LEU A 116 59.72 5.01 47.62
C LEU A 116 60.55 5.21 46.35
N ASN A 117 60.49 6.38 45.73
CA ASN A 117 61.27 6.71 44.53
C ASN A 117 62.78 6.73 44.80
N GLU A 118 63.22 7.13 46.00
CA GLU A 118 64.63 7.02 46.41
C GLU A 118 65.06 5.56 46.64
N ILE A 119 64.24 4.75 47.33
CA ILE A 119 64.45 3.30 47.46
C ILE A 119 64.58 2.64 46.07
N PHE A 120 63.70 3.00 45.11
CA PHE A 120 63.75 2.43 43.76
C PHE A 120 64.92 2.93 42.90
N LYS A 121 65.48 4.13 43.15
CA LYS A 121 66.75 4.55 42.55
C LYS A 121 67.92 3.72 43.09
N ILE A 122 67.99 3.51 44.41
CA ILE A 122 69.05 2.72 45.06
C ILE A 122 69.01 1.26 44.57
N LEU A 123 67.81 0.68 44.42
CA LEU A 123 67.60 -0.64 43.83
C LEU A 123 67.94 -0.72 42.33
N LYS A 124 67.88 0.40 41.59
CA LYS A 124 68.24 0.45 40.16
C LYS A 124 69.73 0.71 39.92
N ASN A 125 70.42 1.36 40.85
CA ASN A 125 71.87 1.62 40.82
C ASN A 125 72.67 0.51 41.56
N GLU A 126 72.26 -0.76 41.42
CA GLU A 126 72.99 -1.94 41.93
C GLU A 126 73.56 -1.82 43.37
N TYR A 127 72.77 -1.28 44.31
CA TYR A 127 73.12 -1.22 45.74
C TYR A 127 74.41 -0.43 46.07
N GLU A 128 74.66 0.72 45.40
CA GLU A 128 75.74 1.63 45.80
C GLU A 128 75.75 1.91 47.32
N ILE A 129 76.82 1.48 48.00
CA ILE A 129 76.97 1.54 49.46
C ILE A 129 76.78 2.97 49.99
N ARG A 130 77.21 3.98 49.22
CA ARG A 130 77.02 5.41 49.56
C ARG A 130 75.54 5.80 49.57
N GLY A 131 74.77 5.42 48.55
CA GLY A 131 73.34 5.73 48.46
C GLY A 131 72.52 5.07 49.58
N ILE A 132 72.91 3.86 49.99
CA ILE A 132 72.33 3.17 51.16
C ILE A 132 72.63 3.97 52.44
N GLN A 133 73.89 4.39 52.65
CA GLN A 133 74.30 5.16 53.82
C GLN A 133 73.66 6.55 53.90
N GLU A 134 73.52 7.26 52.77
CA GLU A 134 72.84 8.56 52.70
C GLU A 134 71.34 8.43 52.97
N PHE A 135 70.67 7.44 52.38
CA PHE A 135 69.25 7.17 52.63
C PHE A 135 68.99 6.82 54.10
N GLN A 136 69.81 5.93 54.68
CA GLN A 136 69.66 5.48 56.07
C GLN A 136 70.01 6.59 57.09
N LYS A 137 70.79 7.61 56.67
CA LYS A 137 71.04 8.84 57.44
C LYS A 137 69.87 9.83 57.37
N ASN A 138 69.18 9.90 56.23
CA ASN A 138 68.01 10.77 56.04
C ASN A 138 66.73 10.19 56.67
N TYR A 139 66.56 8.86 56.65
CA TYR A 139 65.35 8.18 57.13
C TYR A 139 65.69 7.04 58.13
N PRO A 140 66.22 7.35 59.32
CA PRO A 140 66.72 6.34 60.28
C PRO A 140 65.64 5.39 60.84
N TYR A 141 64.36 5.69 60.61
CA TYR A 141 63.20 4.89 61.03
C TYR A 141 62.79 3.80 60.01
N ILE A 142 63.45 3.71 58.85
CA ILE A 142 63.14 2.72 57.81
C ILE A 142 64.28 1.70 57.70
N ASN A 143 64.02 0.45 58.09
CA ASN A 143 64.96 -0.65 57.86
C ASN A 143 64.89 -1.11 56.40
N LEU A 144 65.74 -0.50 55.56
CA LEU A 144 65.84 -0.75 54.13
C LEU A 144 65.93 -2.25 53.79
N ASN A 145 66.82 -2.99 54.48
CA ASN A 145 67.05 -4.41 54.22
C ASN A 145 65.79 -5.27 54.44
N ASN A 146 65.00 -4.98 55.48
CA ASN A 146 63.73 -5.67 55.70
C ASN A 146 62.75 -5.36 54.57
N THR A 147 62.57 -4.08 54.21
CA THR A 147 61.63 -3.69 53.13
C THR A 147 62.00 -4.27 51.77
N ILE A 148 63.30 -4.36 51.46
CA ILE A 148 63.79 -5.02 50.23
C ILE A 148 63.53 -6.53 50.29
N SER A 149 63.71 -7.18 51.44
CA SER A 149 63.41 -8.61 51.60
C SER A 149 61.91 -8.91 51.44
N GLU A 150 61.03 -8.05 51.96
CA GLU A 150 59.57 -8.19 51.83
C GLU A 150 59.09 -7.92 50.40
N LEU A 151 59.67 -6.93 49.70
CA LEU A 151 59.42 -6.67 48.28
C LEU A 151 59.87 -7.87 47.41
N ASN A 152 61.11 -8.32 47.54
CA ASN A 152 61.65 -9.43 46.74
C ASN A 152 60.86 -10.73 46.97
N ARG A 153 60.46 -11.00 48.22
CA ARG A 153 59.59 -12.13 48.60
C ARG A 153 58.16 -12.00 48.05
N SER A 154 57.63 -10.78 47.95
CA SER A 154 56.28 -10.53 47.40
C SER A 154 56.22 -10.56 45.87
N PHE A 155 57.35 -10.31 45.19
CA PHE A 155 57.48 -10.30 43.74
C PHE A 155 58.30 -11.49 43.19
N ASN A 156 58.55 -12.55 43.97
CA ASN A 156 59.29 -13.75 43.56
C ASN A 156 60.66 -13.47 42.91
N ASN A 157 61.41 -12.48 43.43
CA ASN A 157 62.68 -11.97 42.88
C ASN A 157 62.59 -11.38 41.44
N ASP A 158 61.40 -11.16 40.89
CA ASP A 158 61.23 -10.57 39.55
C ASP A 158 61.39 -9.04 39.58
N ASN A 159 62.62 -8.54 39.54
CA ASN A 159 62.97 -7.11 39.62
C ASN A 159 62.26 -6.17 38.61
N ASN A 160 61.52 -6.72 37.63
CA ASN A 160 60.74 -5.99 36.64
C ASN A 160 59.62 -5.08 37.21
N PHE A 161 59.35 -5.07 38.53
CA PHE A 161 58.46 -4.07 39.15
C PHE A 161 59.12 -2.68 39.30
N ILE A 162 60.45 -2.62 39.44
CA ILE A 162 61.19 -1.37 39.67
C ILE A 162 61.03 -0.39 38.50
N GLU A 163 61.05 -0.87 37.25
CA GLU A 163 60.83 -0.03 36.06
C GLU A 163 59.36 0.41 35.88
N LYS A 164 58.43 -0.39 36.42
CA LYS A 164 56.98 -0.20 36.30
C LYS A 164 56.42 0.72 37.38
N PHE A 165 57.16 1.00 38.46
CA PHE A 165 56.75 1.96 39.48
C PHE A 165 56.66 3.38 38.91
N LYS A 166 55.63 4.12 39.32
CA LYS A 166 55.36 5.52 38.97
C LYS A 166 54.73 6.21 40.18
N THR A 167 54.98 7.51 40.30
CA THR A 167 54.41 8.32 41.37
C THR A 167 52.94 8.65 41.12
N GLU A 168 52.19 8.78 42.20
CA GLU A 168 50.79 9.13 42.29
C GLU A 168 50.46 10.45 41.59
N GLN A 169 51.35 11.45 41.69
CA GLN A 169 51.23 12.71 40.94
C GLN A 169 51.30 12.50 39.42
N TYR A 170 52.15 11.58 38.94
CA TYR A 170 52.28 11.23 37.52
C TYR A 170 51.05 10.45 37.04
N ILE A 171 50.60 9.47 37.84
CA ILE A 171 49.39 8.66 37.60
C ILE A 171 48.15 9.57 37.50
N TRP A 172 47.93 10.47 38.45
CA TRP A 172 46.82 11.42 38.44
C TRP A 172 46.88 12.42 37.28
N LYS A 173 48.07 12.86 36.87
CA LYS A 173 48.26 13.73 35.70
C LYS A 173 47.86 13.01 34.41
N ASN A 174 48.31 11.77 34.22
CA ASN A 174 47.95 10.96 33.06
C ASN A 174 46.46 10.59 33.05
N LEU A 175 45.87 10.23 34.20
CA LEU A 175 44.44 9.94 34.31
C LEU A 175 43.58 11.13 33.90
N LYS A 176 43.88 12.34 34.43
CA LYS A 176 43.19 13.58 34.04
C LYS A 176 43.35 13.88 32.54
N TYR A 177 44.55 13.72 31.98
CA TYR A 177 44.83 13.92 30.56
C TYR A 177 43.98 13.01 29.65
N TYR A 178 43.98 11.70 29.89
CA TYR A 178 43.20 10.76 29.08
C TYR A 178 41.68 10.93 29.26
N LEU A 179 41.20 11.29 30.45
CA LEU A 179 39.78 11.62 30.67
C LEU A 179 39.36 12.89 29.92
N ILE A 180 40.19 13.94 29.88
CA ILE A 180 39.93 15.15 29.10
C ILE A 180 39.83 14.82 27.60
N ILE A 181 40.73 14.00 27.07
CA ILE A 181 40.65 13.51 25.68
C ILE A 181 39.33 12.75 25.44
N TYR A 182 38.88 11.94 26.41
CA TYR A 182 37.63 11.18 26.30
C TYR A 182 36.40 12.11 26.23
N ILE A 183 36.38 13.18 27.05
CA ILE A 183 35.33 14.22 27.00
C ILE A 183 35.34 14.94 25.63
N ILE A 184 36.52 15.33 25.14
CA ILE A 184 36.66 16.03 23.84
C ILE A 184 36.12 15.16 22.69
N ILE A 185 36.43 13.86 22.65
CA ILE A 185 35.89 12.97 21.60
C ILE A 185 34.37 12.83 21.73
N GLY A 186 33.82 12.77 22.95
CA GLY A 186 32.37 12.74 23.19
C GLY A 186 31.64 14.01 22.72
N LEU A 187 32.22 15.19 22.95
CA LEU A 187 31.69 16.48 22.46
C LEU A 187 31.79 16.60 20.93
N LEU A 188 32.91 16.17 20.34
CA LEU A 188 33.05 16.11 18.88
C LEU A 188 32.03 15.16 18.25
N TYR A 189 31.81 13.98 18.84
CA TYR A 189 30.76 13.06 18.41
C TYR A 189 29.36 13.70 18.49
N PHE A 190 29.02 14.41 19.58
CA PHE A 190 27.73 15.11 19.70
C PHE A 190 27.49 16.07 18.52
N ILE A 191 28.46 16.96 18.28
CA ILE A 191 28.36 18.03 17.29
C ILE A 191 28.32 17.43 15.87
N LEU A 192 29.28 16.56 15.54
CA LEU A 192 29.40 15.99 14.19
C LEU A 192 28.23 15.06 13.83
N SER A 193 27.74 14.26 14.78
CA SER A 193 26.60 13.38 14.53
C SER A 193 25.28 14.16 14.43
N SER A 194 25.11 15.24 15.20
CA SER A 194 23.96 16.17 15.05
C SER A 194 23.94 16.84 13.68
N ILE A 195 25.07 17.43 13.25
CA ILE A 195 25.19 18.11 11.96
C ILE A 195 25.00 17.11 10.79
N SER A 196 25.62 15.93 10.88
CA SER A 196 25.50 14.90 9.84
C SER A 196 24.07 14.38 9.69
N LYS A 197 23.42 13.96 10.78
CA LYS A 197 22.04 13.45 10.75
C LYS A 197 21.06 14.52 10.26
N THR A 198 21.19 15.76 10.73
CA THR A 198 20.32 16.86 10.27
C THR A 198 20.50 17.15 8.78
N PHE A 199 21.73 17.38 8.29
CA PHE A 199 21.97 17.68 6.88
C PHE A 199 21.53 16.56 5.94
N LEU A 200 21.76 15.28 6.29
CA LEU A 200 21.30 14.15 5.48
C LEU A 200 19.77 13.97 5.51
N SER A 201 19.12 14.26 6.65
CA SER A 201 17.65 14.26 6.71
C SER A 201 17.01 15.36 5.86
N LEU A 202 17.51 16.60 5.96
CA LEU A 202 17.07 17.74 5.14
C LEU A 202 17.35 17.52 3.65
N PHE A 203 18.45 16.86 3.31
CA PHE A 203 18.73 16.44 1.94
C PHE A 203 17.69 15.42 1.44
N SER A 204 17.39 14.39 2.24
CA SER A 204 16.44 13.34 1.85
C SER A 204 15.02 13.87 1.60
N THR A 205 14.45 14.69 2.50
CA THR A 205 13.10 15.26 2.33
C THR A 205 12.99 16.11 1.07
N ARG A 206 13.99 16.95 0.81
CA ARG A 206 14.07 17.78 -0.40
C ARG A 206 14.20 16.96 -1.68
N GLN A 207 15.00 15.89 -1.69
CA GLN A 207 15.02 14.98 -2.83
C GLN A 207 13.70 14.23 -3.00
N GLY A 208 13.04 13.80 -1.92
CA GLY A 208 11.72 13.16 -1.97
C GLY A 208 10.66 14.07 -2.62
N ILE A 209 10.58 15.33 -2.19
CA ILE A 209 9.67 16.34 -2.76
C ILE A 209 10.04 16.67 -4.21
N ARG A 210 11.34 16.74 -4.54
CA ARG A 210 11.82 16.95 -5.91
C ARG A 210 11.44 15.78 -6.82
N LEU A 211 11.57 14.54 -6.36
CA LEU A 211 11.16 13.34 -7.09
C LEU A 211 9.64 13.29 -7.28
N ARG A 212 8.84 13.61 -6.26
CA ARG A 212 7.36 13.78 -6.36
C ARG A 212 6.99 14.81 -7.44
N THR A 213 7.65 15.96 -7.44
CA THR A 213 7.42 17.03 -8.43
C THR A 213 7.82 16.61 -9.86
N LEU A 214 8.98 15.96 -10.02
CA LEU A 214 9.47 15.49 -11.33
C LEU A 214 8.66 14.32 -11.89
N THR A 215 8.22 13.39 -11.05
CA THR A 215 7.35 12.29 -11.47
C THR A 215 5.99 12.80 -11.92
N VAL A 216 5.34 13.70 -11.18
CA VAL A 216 4.06 14.29 -11.62
C VAL A 216 4.21 15.11 -12.90
N ASN A 217 5.26 15.92 -13.06
CA ASN A 217 5.54 16.61 -14.34
C ASN A 217 5.75 15.62 -15.51
N SER A 218 6.47 14.51 -15.29
CA SER A 218 6.69 13.50 -16.35
C SER A 218 5.41 12.73 -16.68
N LEU A 219 4.58 12.38 -15.67
CA LEU A 219 3.26 11.78 -15.84
C LEU A 219 2.34 12.66 -16.70
N ILE A 220 2.31 13.97 -16.44
CA ILE A 220 1.53 14.98 -17.16
C ILE A 220 1.99 15.18 -18.62
N ARG A 221 3.21 14.73 -18.96
CA ARG A 221 3.82 14.78 -20.30
C ARG A 221 3.77 13.45 -21.06
N LYS A 222 3.23 12.36 -20.48
CA LYS A 222 3.12 11.06 -21.17
C LYS A 222 1.97 11.02 -22.16
N ASN A 223 2.20 10.33 -23.28
CA ASN A 223 1.16 9.84 -24.19
C ASN A 223 0.01 9.14 -23.44
N ILE A 224 -1.24 9.32 -23.87
CA ILE A 224 -2.40 8.73 -23.17
C ILE A 224 -2.34 7.20 -23.12
N TYR A 225 -1.73 6.59 -24.15
CA TYR A 225 -1.46 5.15 -24.24
C TYR A 225 -0.75 4.62 -22.98
N TRP A 226 0.21 5.39 -22.45
CA TRP A 226 0.95 5.01 -21.26
C TRP A 226 0.04 4.99 -20.03
N HIS A 227 -0.88 5.95 -19.89
CA HIS A 227 -1.86 6.01 -18.81
C HIS A 227 -2.90 4.88 -18.90
N GLU A 228 -3.40 4.54 -20.09
CA GLU A 228 -4.36 3.44 -20.26
C GLU A 228 -3.79 2.05 -19.86
N ASN A 229 -2.47 1.88 -19.94
CA ASN A 229 -1.79 0.65 -19.52
C ASN A 229 -1.47 0.57 -18.02
N ASN A 230 -1.51 1.68 -17.27
CA ASN A 230 -1.08 1.74 -15.87
C ASN A 230 -2.27 2.06 -14.95
N ASN A 231 -2.44 1.31 -13.86
CA ASN A 231 -3.51 1.56 -12.91
C ASN A 231 -3.25 2.88 -12.13
N PRO A 232 -4.15 3.88 -12.16
CA PRO A 232 -3.94 5.16 -11.45
C PRO A 232 -3.74 4.96 -9.94
N GLY A 233 -4.43 4.00 -9.32
CA GLY A 233 -4.24 3.66 -7.91
C GLY A 233 -2.87 3.08 -7.60
N GLU A 234 -2.26 2.38 -8.54
CA GLU A 234 -0.88 1.88 -8.40
C GLU A 234 0.13 3.03 -8.53
N LEU A 235 -0.07 3.95 -9.48
CA LEU A 235 0.80 5.13 -9.64
C LEU A 235 0.79 6.02 -8.39
N ILE A 236 -0.38 6.25 -7.79
CA ILE A 236 -0.51 6.96 -6.50
C ILE A 236 0.23 6.21 -5.38
N SER A 237 0.05 4.89 -5.30
CA SER A 237 0.72 4.06 -4.30
C SER A 237 2.26 4.15 -4.42
N ARG A 238 2.80 4.15 -5.64
CA ARG A 238 4.24 4.36 -5.90
C ARG A 238 4.70 5.78 -5.52
N LEU A 239 3.96 6.82 -5.89
CA LEU A 239 4.28 8.22 -5.55
C LEU A 239 4.37 8.48 -4.04
N ILE A 240 3.60 7.74 -3.24
CA ILE A 240 3.68 7.77 -1.78
C ILE A 240 4.77 6.80 -1.29
N GLY A 241 4.61 5.50 -1.51
CA GLY A 241 5.41 4.43 -0.91
C GLY A 241 6.84 4.34 -1.45
N ASP A 242 7.00 4.18 -2.76
CA ASP A 242 8.32 4.01 -3.39
C ASP A 242 9.22 5.22 -3.14
N ILE A 243 8.65 6.44 -3.13
CA ILE A 243 9.43 7.65 -2.83
C ILE A 243 9.82 7.72 -1.35
N ILE A 244 9.01 7.22 -0.41
CA ILE A 244 9.40 7.14 1.02
C ILE A 244 10.53 6.13 1.24
N LEU A 245 10.53 4.99 0.53
CA LEU A 245 11.63 4.02 0.55
C LEU A 245 12.94 4.64 0.03
N VAL A 246 12.85 5.42 -1.05
CA VAL A 246 13.99 6.17 -1.61
C VAL A 246 14.46 7.26 -0.64
N GLU A 247 13.56 8.07 -0.09
CA GLU A 247 13.84 9.13 0.90
C GLU A 247 14.61 8.59 2.12
N SER A 248 14.09 7.54 2.76
CA SER A 248 14.71 6.92 3.93
C SER A 248 16.11 6.35 3.67
N SER A 249 16.33 5.78 2.47
CA SER A 249 17.61 5.16 2.13
C SER A 249 18.69 6.15 1.69
N ILE A 250 18.30 7.25 1.03
CA ILE A 250 19.20 8.37 0.72
C ILE A 250 19.76 9.01 2.00
N GLY A 251 18.93 9.20 3.02
CA GLY A 251 19.32 9.88 4.26
C GLY A 251 19.92 8.93 5.31
N ASN A 252 19.05 8.15 5.97
CA ASN A 252 19.39 7.42 7.18
C ASN A 252 20.28 6.19 6.88
N SER A 253 19.89 5.36 5.90
CA SER A 253 20.64 4.14 5.56
C SER A 253 22.03 4.45 4.98
N LEU A 254 22.16 5.52 4.19
CA LEU A 254 23.46 5.98 3.67
C LEU A 254 24.40 6.44 4.80
N SER A 255 23.91 7.24 5.75
CA SER A 255 24.70 7.66 6.92
C SER A 255 25.17 6.43 7.71
N LYS A 256 24.25 5.52 8.05
CA LYS A 256 24.55 4.28 8.77
C LYS A 256 25.57 3.40 8.04
N LEU A 257 25.46 3.27 6.72
CA LEU A 257 26.41 2.49 5.91
C LEU A 257 27.82 3.08 5.99
N ILE A 258 27.97 4.40 5.86
CA ILE A 258 29.27 5.07 5.91
C ILE A 258 29.88 4.99 7.31
N VAL A 259 29.09 5.24 8.35
CA VAL A 259 29.51 5.15 9.75
C VAL A 259 29.95 3.73 10.11
N SER A 260 29.19 2.70 9.70
CA SER A 260 29.57 1.30 9.96
C SER A 260 30.82 0.89 9.21
N LEU A 261 31.02 1.35 7.96
CA LEU A 261 32.24 1.09 7.20
C LEU A 261 33.45 1.80 7.81
N THR A 262 33.35 3.07 8.20
CA THR A 262 34.48 3.79 8.82
C THR A 262 34.79 3.27 10.22
N ASN A 263 33.78 2.94 11.03
CA ASN A 263 33.98 2.31 12.34
C ASN A 263 34.66 0.94 12.20
N PHE A 264 34.23 0.10 11.23
CA PHE A 264 34.91 -1.15 10.90
C PHE A 264 36.37 -0.91 10.50
N SER A 265 36.62 -0.04 9.51
CA SER A 265 37.97 0.21 8.99
C SER A 265 38.92 0.73 10.07
N VAL A 266 38.51 1.73 10.85
CA VAL A 266 39.37 2.34 11.89
C VAL A 266 39.51 1.43 13.12
N SER A 267 38.49 0.64 13.46
CA SER A 267 38.64 -0.40 14.49
C SER A 267 39.71 -1.42 14.11
N TYR A 268 39.66 -1.94 12.87
CA TYR A 268 40.63 -2.94 12.43
C TYR A 268 42.05 -2.36 12.28
N THR A 269 42.24 -1.12 11.79
CA THR A 269 43.58 -0.52 11.76
C THR A 269 44.15 -0.31 13.17
N ILE A 270 43.34 0.16 14.14
CA ILE A 270 43.78 0.29 15.54
C ILE A 270 44.13 -1.07 16.14
N ALA A 271 43.39 -2.14 15.82
CA ALA A 271 43.71 -3.50 16.25
C ALA A 271 45.05 -3.99 15.68
N PHE A 272 45.27 -3.87 14.35
CA PHE A 272 46.52 -4.27 13.70
C PHE A 272 47.74 -3.48 14.20
N VAL A 273 47.58 -2.17 14.48
CA VAL A 273 48.63 -1.32 15.06
C VAL A 273 48.99 -1.72 16.50
N ASN A 274 48.04 -2.23 17.29
CA ASN A 274 48.29 -2.66 18.67
C ASN A 274 48.84 -4.09 18.76
N SER A 275 48.35 -5.02 17.94
CA SER A 275 48.94 -6.36 17.76
C SER A 275 48.49 -6.99 16.44
N TYR A 276 49.42 -7.12 15.49
CA TYR A 276 49.14 -7.78 14.22
C TYR A 276 48.92 -9.29 14.37
N ILE A 277 49.61 -9.94 15.32
CA ILE A 277 49.53 -11.39 15.56
C ILE A 277 48.11 -11.78 15.99
N LEU A 278 47.64 -11.19 17.10
CA LEU A 278 46.31 -11.47 17.65
C LEU A 278 45.18 -11.05 16.67
N SER A 279 45.40 -9.99 15.89
CA SER A 279 44.46 -9.54 14.85
C SER A 279 44.37 -10.49 13.65
N LEU A 280 45.46 -11.16 13.27
CA LEU A 280 45.47 -12.17 12.21
C LEU A 280 44.74 -13.46 12.62
N GLU A 281 44.97 -13.95 13.84
CA GLU A 281 44.26 -15.10 14.40
C GLU A 281 42.74 -14.86 14.43
N MET A 282 42.32 -13.64 14.78
CA MET A 282 40.92 -13.21 14.74
C MET A 282 40.36 -12.97 13.34
N GLY A 283 41.22 -12.65 12.36
CA GLY A 283 40.84 -12.50 10.95
C GLY A 283 40.21 -13.76 10.35
N ILE A 284 40.51 -14.93 10.91
CA ILE A 284 39.98 -16.24 10.47
C ILE A 284 38.44 -16.30 10.51
N ILE A 285 37.77 -15.58 11.41
CA ILE A 285 36.30 -15.61 11.53
C ILE A 285 35.59 -14.93 10.34
N ILE A 286 36.23 -13.95 9.70
CA ILE A 286 35.65 -13.15 8.60
C ILE A 286 35.19 -14.02 7.41
N PRO A 287 36.02 -14.90 6.82
CA PRO A 287 35.59 -15.76 5.72
C PRO A 287 34.46 -16.74 6.11
N PHE A 288 34.41 -17.25 7.35
CA PHE A 288 33.31 -18.11 7.79
C PHE A 288 31.97 -17.35 7.81
N LEU A 289 31.94 -16.13 8.34
CA LEU A 289 30.74 -15.26 8.30
C LEU A 289 30.28 -15.00 6.86
N PHE A 290 31.22 -14.76 5.94
CA PHE A 290 30.92 -14.49 4.53
C PHE A 290 30.33 -15.71 3.79
N ILE A 291 30.86 -16.91 4.04
CA ILE A 291 30.35 -18.17 3.46
C ILE A 291 28.91 -18.45 3.93
N ILE A 292 28.63 -18.28 5.23
CA ILE A 292 27.30 -18.46 5.82
C ILE A 292 26.30 -17.49 5.19
N PHE A 293 26.68 -16.21 5.04
CA PHE A 293 25.84 -15.18 4.43
C PHE A 293 25.49 -15.51 2.97
N LEU A 294 26.46 -15.88 2.15
CA LEU A 294 26.25 -16.24 0.73
C LEU A 294 25.29 -17.42 0.57
N PHE A 295 25.49 -18.50 1.32
CA PHE A 295 24.65 -19.69 1.24
C PHE A 295 23.19 -19.38 1.56
N ILE A 296 22.94 -18.65 2.66
CA ILE A 296 21.59 -18.42 3.18
C ILE A 296 20.82 -17.40 2.32
N SER A 297 21.50 -16.41 1.74
CA SER A 297 20.90 -15.45 0.79
C SER A 297 20.20 -16.13 -0.41
N ILE A 298 20.80 -17.20 -0.96
CA ILE A 298 20.25 -17.98 -2.07
C ILE A 298 18.96 -18.71 -1.66
N PHE A 299 18.94 -19.30 -0.46
CA PHE A 299 17.78 -20.05 0.03
C PHE A 299 16.62 -19.15 0.46
N LEU A 300 16.91 -17.99 1.07
CA LEU A 300 15.89 -16.98 1.41
C LEU A 300 15.09 -16.60 0.17
N ASN A 301 15.72 -15.94 -0.81
CA ASN A 301 15.06 -15.42 -2.02
C ASN A 301 14.19 -16.48 -2.74
N LYS A 302 14.69 -17.72 -2.84
CA LYS A 302 13.97 -18.86 -3.44
C LYS A 302 12.68 -19.23 -2.71
N TYR A 303 12.65 -19.17 -1.38
CA TYR A 303 11.45 -19.45 -0.59
C TYR A 303 10.57 -18.22 -0.44
N THR A 304 11.17 -17.03 -0.34
CA THR A 304 10.50 -15.74 -0.43
C THR A 304 9.54 -15.73 -1.61
N ILE A 305 10.01 -15.95 -2.84
CA ILE A 305 9.15 -15.92 -4.04
C ILE A 305 7.93 -16.88 -3.97
N LYS A 306 7.99 -17.96 -3.17
CA LYS A 306 6.86 -18.89 -2.98
C LYS A 306 5.87 -18.42 -1.91
N SER A 307 6.37 -17.95 -0.77
CA SER A 307 5.59 -17.21 0.25
C SER A 307 4.87 -16.03 -0.39
N ARG A 308 5.66 -15.18 -1.08
CA ARG A 308 5.25 -14.04 -1.90
C ARG A 308 4.07 -14.39 -2.83
N LYS A 309 4.11 -15.51 -3.58
CA LYS A 309 3.02 -15.87 -4.50
C LYS A 309 1.76 -16.34 -3.77
N ALA A 310 1.89 -17.20 -2.77
CA ALA A 310 0.73 -17.78 -2.07
C ALA A 310 -0.15 -16.72 -1.37
N TYR A 311 0.41 -15.58 -0.98
CA TYR A 311 -0.35 -14.45 -0.47
C TYR A 311 -1.15 -13.69 -1.54
N GLY A 312 -0.67 -13.62 -2.79
CA GLY A 312 -1.45 -13.10 -3.91
C GLY A 312 -2.69 -13.96 -4.18
N ASP A 313 -2.50 -15.29 -4.21
CA ASP A 313 -3.58 -16.27 -4.40
C ASP A 313 -4.60 -16.25 -3.23
N ALA A 314 -4.17 -15.94 -2.00
CA ALA A 314 -5.08 -15.78 -0.85
C ALA A 314 -5.82 -14.43 -0.90
N SER A 315 -5.14 -13.36 -1.30
CA SER A 315 -5.71 -12.00 -1.33
C SER A 315 -6.74 -11.82 -2.43
N SER A 316 -6.56 -12.47 -3.59
CA SER A 316 -7.54 -12.45 -4.67
C SER A 316 -8.87 -13.12 -4.26
N VAL A 317 -8.81 -14.25 -3.53
CA VAL A 317 -9.99 -14.89 -2.93
C VAL A 317 -10.67 -13.96 -1.93
N ALA A 318 -9.92 -13.35 -1.00
CA ALA A 318 -10.51 -12.44 -0.02
C ALA A 318 -11.17 -11.21 -0.68
N LEU A 319 -10.53 -10.61 -1.69
CA LEU A 319 -11.10 -9.51 -2.48
C LEU A 319 -12.40 -9.94 -3.17
N GLU A 320 -12.39 -11.09 -3.86
CA GLU A 320 -13.54 -11.67 -4.57
C GLU A 320 -14.73 -11.88 -3.63
N THR A 321 -14.52 -12.55 -2.49
CA THR A 321 -15.55 -12.79 -1.47
C THR A 321 -16.14 -11.47 -0.96
N ILE A 322 -15.31 -10.47 -0.66
CA ILE A 322 -15.76 -9.17 -0.14
C ILE A 322 -16.51 -8.37 -1.22
N THR A 323 -16.08 -8.39 -2.49
CA THR A 323 -16.82 -7.75 -3.59
C THR A 323 -18.18 -8.40 -3.87
N ASN A 324 -18.29 -9.71 -3.65
CA ASN A 324 -19.48 -10.51 -3.93
C ASN A 324 -20.28 -10.86 -2.66
N ILE A 325 -20.04 -10.15 -1.54
CA ILE A 325 -20.56 -10.51 -0.21
C ILE A 325 -22.09 -10.67 -0.18
N LYS A 326 -22.83 -9.87 -0.95
CA LYS A 326 -24.31 -9.97 -1.05
C LYS A 326 -24.77 -11.33 -1.59
N ILE A 327 -24.02 -11.96 -2.51
CA ILE A 327 -24.28 -13.33 -2.99
C ILE A 327 -23.82 -14.38 -1.98
N VAL A 328 -22.63 -14.22 -1.37
CA VAL A 328 -22.11 -15.16 -0.36
C VAL A 328 -23.10 -15.28 0.81
N ALA A 329 -23.60 -14.15 1.29
CA ALA A 329 -24.61 -14.06 2.34
C ALA A 329 -25.99 -14.59 1.88
N ALA A 330 -26.44 -14.27 0.65
CA ALA A 330 -27.73 -14.75 0.13
C ALA A 330 -27.78 -16.28 -0.05
N TYR A 331 -26.65 -16.92 -0.37
CA TYR A 331 -26.57 -18.38 -0.50
C TYR A 331 -26.12 -19.10 0.79
N GLY A 332 -25.80 -18.38 1.87
CA GLY A 332 -25.42 -18.96 3.17
C GLY A 332 -24.09 -19.74 3.14
N ASN A 333 -23.16 -19.30 2.29
CA ASN A 333 -21.90 -19.98 1.96
C ASN A 333 -20.65 -19.34 2.61
N GLU A 334 -20.82 -18.47 3.61
CA GLU A 334 -19.74 -17.80 4.34
C GLU A 334 -18.65 -18.80 4.81
N GLN A 335 -19.09 -19.91 5.43
CA GLN A 335 -18.21 -20.98 5.91
C GLN A 335 -17.46 -21.73 4.78
N PHE A 336 -17.99 -21.74 3.55
CA PHE A 336 -17.32 -22.31 2.38
C PHE A 336 -16.17 -21.40 1.92
N GLU A 337 -16.41 -20.10 1.75
CA GLU A 337 -15.37 -19.11 1.39
C GLU A 337 -14.30 -19.01 2.49
N LEU A 338 -14.69 -19.06 3.76
CA LEU A 338 -13.78 -19.14 4.89
C LEU A 338 -12.82 -20.34 4.77
N ASN A 339 -13.32 -21.50 4.35
CA ASN A 339 -12.52 -22.71 4.16
C ASN A 339 -11.66 -22.67 2.88
N ARG A 340 -12.17 -22.09 1.79
CA ARG A 340 -11.40 -21.74 0.58
C ARG A 340 -10.20 -20.87 0.95
N TYR A 341 -10.42 -19.76 1.65
CA TYR A 341 -9.40 -18.82 2.11
C TYR A 341 -8.39 -19.47 3.07
N LYS A 342 -8.84 -20.23 4.09
CA LYS A 342 -7.96 -21.03 4.97
C LYS A 342 -7.02 -21.95 4.18
N SER A 343 -7.45 -22.49 3.04
CA SER A 343 -6.62 -23.41 2.23
C SER A 343 -5.43 -22.71 1.56
N PHE A 344 -5.62 -21.48 1.07
CA PHE A 344 -4.53 -20.66 0.51
C PHE A 344 -3.63 -20.10 1.61
N LEU A 345 -4.20 -19.61 2.72
CA LEU A 345 -3.44 -19.19 3.89
C LEU A 345 -2.56 -20.31 4.47
N LYS A 346 -3.01 -21.57 4.47
CA LYS A 346 -2.16 -22.72 4.88
C LYS A 346 -0.93 -22.90 3.99
N LYS A 347 -1.03 -22.64 2.69
CA LYS A 347 0.11 -22.69 1.75
C LYS A 347 1.10 -21.55 2.03
N ALA A 348 0.59 -20.33 2.21
CA ALA A 348 1.39 -19.17 2.54
C ALA A 348 2.15 -19.36 3.86
N ARG A 349 1.44 -19.77 4.94
CA ARG A 349 2.03 -20.10 6.23
C ARG A 349 3.16 -21.12 6.12
N LYS A 350 3.00 -22.20 5.33
CA LYS A 350 4.05 -23.22 5.16
C LYS A 350 5.34 -22.62 4.60
N TYR A 351 5.26 -21.67 3.66
CA TYR A 351 6.46 -21.05 3.12
C TYR A 351 7.10 -20.07 4.11
N GLU A 352 6.33 -19.15 4.71
CA GLU A 352 6.89 -18.27 5.76
C GLU A 352 7.56 -19.09 6.88
N THR A 353 6.97 -20.21 7.35
CA THR A 353 7.60 -21.03 8.42
C THR A 353 8.95 -21.66 8.03
N ILE A 354 9.22 -21.88 6.73
CA ILE A 354 10.53 -22.37 6.27
C ILE A 354 11.56 -21.25 6.35
N ILE A 355 11.16 -20.03 5.98
CA ILE A 355 12.02 -18.85 5.99
C ILE A 355 12.26 -18.38 7.44
N SER A 356 11.29 -18.57 8.34
CA SER A 356 11.44 -18.39 9.80
C SER A 356 12.61 -19.19 10.35
N PHE A 357 12.64 -20.49 10.01
CA PHE A 357 13.66 -21.42 10.46
C PHE A 357 15.05 -21.06 9.88
N LEU A 358 15.11 -20.66 8.60
CA LEU A 358 16.34 -20.21 7.95
C LEU A 358 16.95 -18.96 8.60
N LEU A 359 16.13 -17.95 8.96
CA LEU A 359 16.63 -16.76 9.66
C LEU A 359 17.02 -17.04 11.12
N GLY A 360 16.31 -17.92 11.81
CA GLY A 360 16.67 -18.33 13.18
C GLY A 360 18.05 -18.99 13.25
N ILE A 361 18.31 -19.95 12.33
CA ILE A 361 19.60 -20.63 12.23
C ILE A 361 20.73 -19.66 11.86
N LEU A 362 20.50 -18.73 10.92
CA LEU A 362 21.47 -17.70 10.54
C LEU A 362 21.97 -16.92 11.76
N LEU A 363 21.05 -16.39 12.57
CA LEU A 363 21.39 -15.54 13.70
C LEU A 363 22.09 -16.33 14.82
N GLY A 364 21.66 -17.57 15.07
CA GLY A 364 22.32 -18.48 16.02
C GLY A 364 23.77 -18.82 15.62
N LEU A 365 24.02 -19.14 14.35
CA LEU A 365 25.36 -19.43 13.84
C LEU A 365 26.31 -18.22 13.90
N ILE A 366 25.82 -17.02 13.58
CA ILE A 366 26.60 -15.79 13.69
C ILE A 366 27.01 -15.53 15.15
N MET A 367 26.06 -15.66 16.10
CA MET A 367 26.35 -15.46 17.52
C MET A 367 27.34 -16.51 18.07
N LEU A 368 27.20 -17.77 17.66
CA LEU A 368 28.14 -18.84 18.04
C LEU A 368 29.56 -18.55 17.56
N LEU A 369 29.72 -18.11 16.29
CA LEU A 369 31.03 -17.72 15.76
C LEU A 369 31.62 -16.54 16.54
N ILE A 370 30.82 -15.52 16.84
CA ILE A 370 31.26 -14.34 17.61
C ILE A 370 31.77 -14.76 18.99
N TYR A 371 31.00 -15.52 19.78
CA TYR A 371 31.46 -15.98 21.10
C TYR A 371 32.68 -16.92 21.02
N SER A 372 32.77 -17.78 19.99
CA SER A 372 33.94 -18.64 19.81
C SER A 372 35.22 -17.83 19.55
N SER A 373 35.11 -16.69 18.86
CA SER A 373 36.25 -15.79 18.64
C SER A 373 36.77 -15.19 19.95
N TYR A 374 35.89 -14.88 20.91
CA TYR A 374 36.29 -14.32 22.20
C TYR A 374 37.08 -15.34 23.03
N CYS A 375 36.63 -16.61 23.05
CA CYS A 375 37.34 -17.68 23.73
C CYS A 375 38.76 -17.86 23.17
N ILE A 376 38.89 -17.87 21.83
CA ILE A 376 40.19 -17.95 21.16
C ILE A 376 41.05 -16.72 21.51
N LEU A 377 40.50 -15.50 21.43
CA LEU A 377 41.22 -14.26 21.73
C LEU A 377 41.79 -14.26 23.15
N PHE A 378 40.99 -14.63 24.16
CA PHE A 378 41.48 -14.65 25.54
C PHE A 378 42.46 -15.81 25.79
N GLN A 379 42.29 -16.96 25.15
CA GLN A 379 43.24 -18.09 25.28
C GLN A 379 44.62 -17.76 24.70
N PHE A 380 44.70 -17.19 23.49
CA PHE A 380 45.98 -16.80 22.91
C PHE A 380 46.52 -15.49 23.53
N GLY A 381 45.65 -14.50 23.78
CA GLY A 381 46.01 -13.24 24.41
C GLY A 381 46.62 -13.39 25.81
N THR A 382 46.07 -14.26 26.67
CA THR A 382 46.65 -14.54 27.99
C THR A 382 48.01 -15.24 27.88
N ARG A 383 48.19 -16.15 26.91
CA ARG A 383 49.50 -16.76 26.62
C ARG A 383 50.53 -15.74 26.14
N TYR A 384 50.15 -14.77 25.31
CA TYR A 384 51.04 -13.69 24.88
C TYR A 384 51.38 -12.70 26.01
N ILE A 385 50.47 -12.48 26.97
CA ILE A 385 50.75 -11.70 28.20
C ILE A 385 51.73 -12.45 29.10
N TYR A 386 51.53 -13.76 29.33
CA TYR A 386 52.43 -14.57 30.14
C TYR A 386 53.85 -14.64 29.56
N ASN A 387 53.95 -14.74 28.23
CA ASN A 387 55.24 -14.71 27.50
C ASN A 387 55.87 -13.29 27.43
N GLY A 388 55.25 -12.26 28.00
CA GLY A 388 55.75 -10.87 27.98
C GLY A 388 55.64 -10.16 26.63
N ILE A 389 55.04 -10.78 25.60
CA ILE A 389 54.99 -10.28 24.22
C ILE A 389 53.96 -9.16 24.06
N LEU A 390 52.85 -9.19 24.81
CA LEU A 390 51.78 -8.18 24.75
C LEU A 390 51.41 -7.67 26.15
N LYS A 391 51.13 -6.36 26.25
CA LYS A 391 50.54 -5.76 27.46
C LYS A 391 49.04 -6.11 27.56
N PRO A 392 48.47 -6.25 28.77
CA PRO A 392 47.03 -6.49 28.95
C PRO A 392 46.13 -5.48 28.24
N SER A 393 46.54 -4.20 28.20
CA SER A 393 45.86 -3.13 27.47
C SER A 393 45.82 -3.34 25.96
N GLN A 394 46.88 -3.86 25.34
CA GLN A 394 46.92 -4.13 23.89
C GLN A 394 45.94 -5.25 23.52
N VAL A 395 45.90 -6.34 24.31
CA VAL A 395 44.92 -7.42 24.14
C VAL A 395 43.49 -6.91 24.30
N TYR A 396 43.26 -6.00 25.26
CA TYR A 396 41.95 -5.37 25.49
C TYR A 396 41.51 -4.40 24.39
N ILE A 397 42.43 -3.57 23.85
CA ILE A 397 42.15 -2.70 22.69
C ILE A 397 41.77 -3.56 21.48
N VAL A 398 42.58 -4.58 21.16
CA VAL A 398 42.33 -5.49 20.04
C VAL A 398 40.99 -6.19 20.20
N PHE A 399 40.66 -6.70 21.40
CA PHE A 399 39.35 -7.27 21.71
C PHE A 399 38.20 -6.30 21.38
N LEU A 400 38.16 -5.13 22.01
CA LEU A 400 37.03 -4.20 21.82
C LEU A 400 36.93 -3.65 20.39
N CYS A 401 38.06 -3.39 19.73
CA CYS A 401 38.07 -2.98 18.32
C CYS A 401 37.48 -4.07 17.42
N LEU A 402 37.87 -5.34 17.61
CA LEU A 402 37.32 -6.44 16.81
C LEU A 402 35.84 -6.68 17.10
N VAL A 403 35.39 -6.58 18.37
CA VAL A 403 33.98 -6.65 18.76
C VAL A 403 33.15 -5.58 18.05
N ASN A 404 33.57 -4.31 18.13
CA ASN A 404 32.81 -3.19 17.57
C ASN A 404 32.91 -3.12 16.03
N GLY A 405 34.05 -3.51 15.46
CA GLY A 405 34.22 -3.65 14.02
C GLY A 405 33.33 -4.75 13.43
N THR A 406 33.39 -5.97 13.96
CA THR A 406 32.54 -7.09 13.49
C THR A 406 31.05 -6.80 13.68
N SER A 407 30.65 -6.22 14.81
CA SER A 407 29.27 -5.81 15.06
C SER A 407 28.78 -4.76 14.05
N SER A 408 29.63 -3.80 13.69
CA SER A 408 29.32 -2.81 12.64
C SER A 408 29.13 -3.45 11.27
N LEU A 409 29.95 -4.45 10.94
CA LEU A 409 29.84 -5.22 9.69
C LEU A 409 28.54 -6.04 9.63
N VAL A 410 28.14 -6.68 10.73
CA VAL A 410 26.85 -7.40 10.82
C VAL A 410 25.68 -6.42 10.66
N GLY A 411 25.77 -5.22 11.25
CA GLY A 411 24.77 -4.16 11.12
C GLY A 411 24.54 -3.66 9.68
N LEU A 412 25.53 -3.79 8.78
CA LEU A 412 25.40 -3.38 7.38
C LEU A 412 24.31 -4.16 6.63
N GLY A 413 24.04 -5.42 7.00
CA GLY A 413 23.09 -6.28 6.28
C GLY A 413 21.71 -5.66 6.08
N GLY A 414 21.16 -5.04 7.13
CA GLY A 414 19.88 -4.32 7.07
C GLY A 414 19.94 -3.05 6.23
N THR A 415 21.04 -2.28 6.31
CA THR A 415 21.21 -1.07 5.48
C THR A 415 21.30 -1.41 3.99
N ILE A 416 22.03 -2.48 3.64
CA ILE A 416 22.19 -2.95 2.26
C ILE A 416 20.83 -3.43 1.71
N ALA A 417 20.02 -4.11 2.52
CA ALA A 417 18.66 -4.50 2.12
C ALA A 417 17.81 -3.26 1.77
N SER A 418 17.74 -2.25 2.65
CA SER A 418 16.98 -1.02 2.37
C SER A 418 17.47 -0.28 1.11
N ILE A 419 18.80 -0.26 0.89
CA ILE A 419 19.42 0.33 -0.30
C ILE A 419 19.07 -0.44 -1.59
N VAL A 420 18.95 -1.77 -1.53
CA VAL A 420 18.50 -2.60 -2.67
C VAL A 420 17.01 -2.41 -2.95
N GLU A 421 16.17 -2.28 -1.91
CA GLU A 421 14.74 -2.00 -2.05
C GLU A 421 14.51 -0.59 -2.63
N ALA A 422 15.19 0.43 -2.10
CA ALA A 422 15.16 1.79 -2.64
C ALA A 422 15.70 1.87 -4.08
N LYS A 423 16.72 1.08 -4.44
CA LYS A 423 17.21 0.97 -5.82
C LYS A 423 16.15 0.37 -6.76
N ALA A 424 15.38 -0.61 -6.29
CA ALA A 424 14.27 -1.19 -7.05
C ALA A 424 13.11 -0.19 -7.22
N ALA A 425 12.65 0.41 -6.12
CA ALA A 425 11.64 1.48 -6.10
C ALA A 425 12.03 2.64 -7.02
N PHE A 426 13.27 3.15 -6.88
CA PHE A 426 13.80 4.18 -7.76
C PHE A 426 13.87 3.74 -9.22
N SER A 427 14.15 2.48 -9.54
CA SER A 427 14.19 2.04 -10.95
C SER A 427 12.83 2.19 -11.66
N VAL A 428 11.72 2.00 -10.93
CA VAL A 428 10.37 2.22 -11.46
C VAL A 428 10.09 3.73 -11.63
N ILE A 429 10.39 4.52 -10.60
CA ILE A 429 10.27 6.00 -10.61
C ILE A 429 11.10 6.62 -11.74
N TYR A 430 12.35 6.18 -11.90
CA TYR A 430 13.29 6.66 -12.91
C TYR A 430 12.84 6.30 -14.31
N ASN A 431 12.34 5.07 -14.54
CA ASN A 431 11.72 4.69 -15.79
C ASN A 431 10.46 5.54 -16.10
N ILE A 432 9.70 5.99 -15.10
CA ILE A 432 8.63 6.97 -15.32
C ILE A 432 9.22 8.32 -15.72
N ILE A 433 10.25 8.83 -15.04
CA ILE A 433 10.84 10.14 -15.34
C ILE A 433 11.49 10.16 -16.74
N GLU A 434 12.36 9.18 -17.06
CA GLU A 434 13.25 9.19 -18.24
C GLU A 434 12.74 8.48 -19.51
N ASN A 435 11.70 7.64 -19.45
CA ASN A 435 11.16 7.06 -20.69
C ASN A 435 10.38 8.14 -21.45
N GLU A 436 11.09 8.89 -22.30
CA GLU A 436 10.59 10.01 -23.11
C GLU A 436 9.74 9.53 -24.30
N GLU A 437 8.67 8.78 -24.01
CA GLU A 437 7.44 8.81 -24.81
C GLU A 437 6.73 10.17 -24.58
N ILE A 438 7.40 11.24 -25.00
CA ILE A 438 6.90 12.60 -25.00
C ILE A 438 5.86 12.71 -26.12
N SER A 439 4.64 13.12 -25.78
CA SER A 439 3.76 13.72 -26.78
C SER A 439 4.33 15.08 -27.16
N ASN A 440 4.54 15.37 -28.45
CA ASN A 440 5.00 16.69 -28.90
C ASN A 440 3.88 17.74 -28.69
N ILE A 441 3.81 18.26 -27.46
CA ILE A 441 2.81 19.24 -27.00
C ILE A 441 3.17 20.65 -27.47
N GLU A 442 4.46 20.97 -27.48
CA GLU A 442 5.00 22.33 -27.63
C GLU A 442 5.45 22.65 -29.07
N GLU A 443 5.82 21.65 -29.87
CA GLU A 443 6.22 21.80 -31.28
C GLU A 443 5.01 21.91 -32.22
N GLY A 444 5.20 22.50 -33.41
CA GLY A 444 4.21 22.59 -34.47
C GLY A 444 3.64 23.99 -34.75
N LEU A 445 2.92 24.13 -35.86
CA LEU A 445 2.29 25.35 -36.34
C LEU A 445 1.16 25.81 -35.40
N LYS A 446 1.08 27.13 -35.20
CA LYS A 446 -0.03 27.83 -34.53
C LYS A 446 -0.55 28.89 -35.50
N LEU A 447 -1.83 28.84 -35.87
CA LEU A 447 -2.41 29.86 -36.75
C LEU A 447 -2.87 31.08 -35.95
N SER A 448 -2.80 32.26 -36.57
CA SER A 448 -3.31 33.53 -36.02
C SER A 448 -4.83 33.69 -36.13
N ARG A 449 -5.50 32.80 -36.89
CA ARG A 449 -6.95 32.73 -37.05
C ARG A 449 -7.48 31.42 -36.47
N ASN A 450 -8.76 31.42 -36.07
CA ASN A 450 -9.48 30.19 -35.75
C ASN A 450 -9.67 29.32 -37.01
N LEU A 451 -9.91 28.02 -36.79
CA LEU A 451 -10.15 27.06 -37.87
C LEU A 451 -11.50 27.31 -38.58
N ASN A 452 -11.55 27.14 -39.90
CA ASN A 452 -12.76 27.21 -40.70
C ASN A 452 -13.65 25.97 -40.49
N GLY A 453 -13.06 24.82 -40.21
CA GLY A 453 -13.77 23.60 -39.82
C GLY A 453 -13.92 22.55 -40.92
N PHE A 454 -13.08 22.55 -41.96
CA PHE A 454 -13.02 21.44 -42.90
C PHE A 454 -12.17 20.30 -42.32
N ILE A 455 -12.66 19.06 -42.34
CA ILE A 455 -11.96 17.88 -41.79
C ILE A 455 -11.99 16.73 -42.80
N GLU A 456 -10.83 16.19 -43.16
CA GLU A 456 -10.70 15.08 -44.11
C GLU A 456 -9.77 13.97 -43.58
N PHE A 457 -10.27 12.73 -43.60
CA PHE A 457 -9.48 11.52 -43.40
C PHE A 457 -9.22 10.86 -44.77
N ARG A 458 -7.97 10.47 -45.04
CA ARG A 458 -7.54 9.76 -46.26
C ARG A 458 -6.85 8.44 -45.90
N ASN A 459 -7.51 7.31 -46.16
CA ASN A 459 -6.97 5.95 -46.02
C ASN A 459 -6.34 5.65 -44.64
N VAL A 460 -6.90 6.21 -43.57
CA VAL A 460 -6.33 6.15 -42.22
C VAL A 460 -6.45 4.75 -41.62
N SER A 461 -5.31 4.11 -41.34
CA SER A 461 -5.23 2.95 -40.46
C SER A 461 -4.71 3.37 -39.09
N PHE A 462 -5.14 2.65 -38.05
CA PHE A 462 -4.64 2.84 -36.70
C PHE A 462 -4.79 1.58 -35.85
N SER A 463 -3.83 1.31 -34.99
CA SER A 463 -3.86 0.24 -33.99
C SER A 463 -3.54 0.83 -32.61
N TYR A 464 -4.39 0.62 -31.60
CA TYR A 464 -4.01 1.00 -30.23
C TYR A 464 -2.69 0.30 -29.86
N PRO A 465 -1.66 1.01 -29.35
CA PRO A 465 -0.35 0.39 -29.11
C PRO A 465 -0.35 -0.71 -28.02
N SER A 466 -1.44 -0.83 -27.25
CA SER A 466 -1.71 -1.95 -26.33
C SER A 466 -2.02 -3.26 -27.07
N ARG A 467 -2.44 -3.19 -28.34
CA ARG A 467 -2.90 -4.30 -29.19
C ARG A 467 -2.51 -4.08 -30.67
N PRO A 468 -1.21 -3.95 -31.02
CA PRO A 468 -0.75 -3.61 -32.38
C PRO A 468 -1.10 -4.70 -33.42
N GLU A 469 -1.28 -5.95 -32.99
CA GLU A 469 -1.82 -7.05 -33.82
C GLU A 469 -3.27 -6.82 -34.29
N CYS A 470 -3.99 -5.86 -33.68
CA CYS A 470 -5.40 -5.60 -33.92
C CYS A 470 -5.61 -4.17 -34.45
N LYS A 471 -5.46 -3.97 -35.77
CA LYS A 471 -5.91 -2.73 -36.45
C LYS A 471 -7.33 -2.38 -36.05
N VAL A 472 -7.46 -1.26 -35.34
CA VAL A 472 -8.70 -0.69 -34.80
C VAL A 472 -9.38 0.18 -35.84
N LEU A 473 -8.61 0.93 -36.64
CA LEU A 473 -9.05 1.59 -37.86
C LEU A 473 -8.29 1.01 -39.08
N LYS A 474 -8.93 0.95 -40.23
CA LYS A 474 -8.42 0.34 -41.47
C LYS A 474 -8.88 1.14 -42.67
N ASN A 475 -7.95 1.87 -43.27
CA ASN A 475 -8.15 2.66 -44.48
C ASN A 475 -9.42 3.54 -44.43
N ILE A 476 -9.66 4.20 -43.30
CA ILE A 476 -10.81 5.11 -43.12
C ILE A 476 -10.62 6.35 -43.99
N THR A 477 -11.63 6.63 -44.82
CA THR A 477 -11.69 7.80 -45.70
C THR A 477 -13.08 8.43 -45.59
N PHE A 478 -13.14 9.70 -45.19
CA PHE A 478 -14.37 10.52 -45.21
C PHE A 478 -14.01 12.02 -45.18
N LYS A 479 -14.96 12.87 -45.60
CA LYS A 479 -14.84 14.34 -45.54
C LYS A 479 -16.03 14.96 -44.83
N CYS A 480 -15.75 15.98 -44.02
CA CYS A 480 -16.68 16.84 -43.32
C CYS A 480 -16.48 18.28 -43.82
N GLU A 481 -17.50 18.82 -44.47
CA GLU A 481 -17.48 20.20 -44.95
C GLU A 481 -17.74 21.19 -43.80
N PRO A 482 -17.29 22.45 -43.89
CA PRO A 482 -17.57 23.46 -42.87
C PRO A 482 -19.07 23.60 -42.58
N GLY A 483 -19.47 23.50 -41.31
CA GLY A 483 -20.88 23.56 -40.91
C GLY A 483 -21.66 22.24 -41.03
N GLN A 484 -21.05 21.15 -41.50
CA GLN A 484 -21.70 19.84 -41.61
C GLN A 484 -21.72 19.09 -40.25
N THR A 485 -22.81 18.36 -39.99
CA THR A 485 -22.95 17.43 -38.87
C THR A 485 -22.72 15.99 -39.33
N ILE A 486 -21.60 15.39 -38.92
CA ILE A 486 -21.33 13.95 -39.14
C ILE A 486 -21.58 13.16 -37.87
N ALA A 487 -22.42 12.13 -37.99
CA ALA A 487 -22.63 11.12 -36.97
C ALA A 487 -21.73 9.89 -37.20
N ILE A 488 -20.99 9.47 -36.18
CA ILE A 488 -20.16 8.27 -36.21
C ILE A 488 -20.86 7.16 -35.42
N VAL A 489 -21.16 6.05 -36.09
CA VAL A 489 -22.07 5.00 -35.62
C VAL A 489 -21.43 3.62 -35.76
N GLY A 490 -21.95 2.65 -35.02
CA GLY A 490 -21.43 1.30 -34.91
C GLY A 490 -21.17 0.88 -33.46
N GLU A 491 -20.45 -0.22 -33.31
CA GLU A 491 -20.21 -0.87 -32.02
C GLU A 491 -19.52 -0.03 -30.94
N SER A 492 -19.84 -0.38 -29.69
CA SER A 492 -18.97 -0.17 -28.53
C SER A 492 -17.54 -0.66 -28.84
N GLY A 493 -16.62 0.26 -29.11
CA GLY A 493 -15.24 -0.04 -29.50
C GLY A 493 -15.02 -0.48 -30.95
N SER A 494 -15.83 -0.08 -31.93
CA SER A 494 -15.51 -0.30 -33.37
C SER A 494 -14.42 0.60 -33.95
N GLY A 495 -14.07 1.68 -33.24
CA GLY A 495 -13.24 2.77 -33.73
C GLY A 495 -13.86 4.16 -33.56
N LYS A 496 -15.12 4.25 -33.09
CA LYS A 496 -15.86 5.53 -32.96
C LYS A 496 -15.08 6.61 -32.19
N SER A 497 -14.93 6.44 -30.88
CA SER A 497 -14.18 7.40 -30.03
C SER A 497 -12.69 7.46 -30.35
N THR A 498 -12.17 6.48 -31.10
CA THR A 498 -10.80 6.51 -31.64
C THR A 498 -10.63 7.61 -32.71
N ILE A 499 -11.67 7.97 -33.46
CA ILE A 499 -11.60 9.10 -34.41
C ILE A 499 -11.49 10.43 -33.66
N LEU A 500 -12.28 10.65 -32.61
CA LEU A 500 -12.12 11.84 -31.76
C LEU A 500 -10.74 11.87 -31.11
N GLN A 501 -10.25 10.73 -30.59
CA GLN A 501 -8.92 10.66 -29.99
C GLN A 501 -7.76 10.89 -30.98
N LEU A 502 -7.94 10.60 -32.27
CA LEU A 502 -6.99 10.99 -33.32
C LEU A 502 -7.09 12.48 -33.66
N LEU A 503 -8.30 13.06 -33.70
CA LEU A 503 -8.48 14.51 -33.89
C LEU A 503 -7.90 15.32 -32.72
N GLU A 504 -8.10 14.88 -31.48
CA GLU A 504 -7.47 15.43 -30.27
C GLU A 504 -5.95 15.14 -30.20
N LYS A 505 -5.38 14.45 -31.20
CA LYS A 505 -3.96 14.10 -31.28
C LYS A 505 -3.46 13.44 -29.99
N PHE A 506 -4.25 12.48 -29.49
CA PHE A 506 -3.88 11.61 -28.36
C PHE A 506 -3.08 10.38 -28.80
N TYR A 507 -3.24 9.97 -30.07
CA TYR A 507 -2.50 8.89 -30.71
C TYR A 507 -2.05 9.32 -32.11
N GLU A 508 -1.03 8.66 -32.64
CA GLU A 508 -0.56 8.81 -34.01
C GLU A 508 -1.15 7.69 -34.91
N LYS A 509 -1.23 7.94 -36.22
CA LYS A 509 -1.81 7.02 -37.22
C LYS A 509 -0.79 5.98 -37.71
N ASP A 510 -1.24 4.74 -37.98
CA ASP A 510 -0.38 3.69 -38.56
C ASP A 510 0.01 4.01 -40.01
N SER A 511 -0.94 4.57 -40.77
CA SER A 511 -0.82 4.93 -42.19
C SER A 511 -2.00 5.78 -42.64
N GLY A 512 -1.90 6.41 -43.82
CA GLY A 512 -2.89 7.36 -44.32
C GLY A 512 -2.68 8.74 -43.72
N ASP A 513 -3.60 9.67 -43.96
CA ASP A 513 -3.48 11.09 -43.58
C ASP A 513 -4.76 11.69 -43.02
N ILE A 514 -4.62 12.70 -42.16
CA ILE A 514 -5.71 13.48 -41.59
C ILE A 514 -5.40 14.95 -41.83
N PHE A 515 -6.34 15.67 -42.44
CA PHE A 515 -6.24 17.09 -42.75
C PHE A 515 -7.31 17.87 -42.00
N ILE A 516 -6.94 19.06 -41.50
CA ILE A 516 -7.85 20.05 -40.94
C ILE A 516 -7.55 21.37 -41.67
N ASP A 517 -8.57 21.96 -42.29
CA ASP A 517 -8.46 23.12 -43.20
C ASP A 517 -7.36 22.94 -44.28
N ASN A 518 -7.25 21.74 -44.85
CA ASN A 518 -6.23 21.30 -45.81
C ASN A 518 -4.78 21.23 -45.29
N ILE A 519 -4.54 21.40 -43.99
CA ILE A 519 -3.23 21.24 -43.36
C ILE A 519 -3.16 19.87 -42.64
N PRO A 520 -2.09 19.07 -42.78
CA PRO A 520 -1.92 17.81 -42.04
C PRO A 520 -1.95 18.00 -40.51
N ILE A 521 -2.68 17.14 -39.81
CA ILE A 521 -2.84 17.22 -38.34
C ILE A 521 -1.51 17.12 -37.57
N GLU A 522 -0.53 16.42 -38.16
CA GLU A 522 0.82 16.23 -37.64
C GLU A 522 1.56 17.57 -37.50
N ASN A 523 1.33 18.51 -38.42
CA ASN A 523 2.01 19.80 -38.47
C ASN A 523 1.52 20.80 -37.40
N PHE A 524 0.33 20.62 -36.84
CA PHE A 524 -0.22 21.55 -35.84
C PHE A 524 0.36 21.33 -34.44
N ASN A 525 0.56 22.43 -33.71
CA ASN A 525 0.84 22.39 -32.29
C ASN A 525 -0.34 21.78 -31.51
N THR A 526 -0.05 20.76 -30.70
CA THR A 526 -1.08 19.94 -30.04
C THR A 526 -1.93 20.73 -29.03
N GLN A 527 -1.30 21.61 -28.24
CA GLN A 527 -2.01 22.43 -27.24
C GLN A 527 -2.93 23.48 -27.91
N TRP A 528 -2.44 24.13 -28.97
CA TRP A 528 -3.22 25.07 -29.79
C TRP A 528 -4.34 24.37 -30.55
N LEU A 529 -4.10 23.19 -31.14
CA LEU A 529 -5.14 22.42 -31.83
C LEU A 529 -6.31 22.09 -30.89
N ARG A 530 -6.02 21.66 -29.66
CA ARG A 530 -7.03 21.41 -28.63
C ARG A 530 -7.71 22.68 -28.11
N SER A 531 -7.09 23.86 -28.22
CA SER A 531 -7.81 25.12 -27.91
C SER A 531 -8.86 25.47 -28.96
N GLN A 532 -8.73 24.96 -30.19
CA GLN A 532 -9.69 25.14 -31.29
C GLN A 532 -10.87 24.14 -31.29
N PHE A 533 -10.95 23.22 -30.31
CA PHE A 533 -12.05 22.26 -30.18
C PHE A 533 -12.89 22.50 -28.92
N SER A 534 -14.22 22.45 -29.06
CA SER A 534 -15.15 22.37 -27.94
C SER A 534 -15.54 20.91 -27.77
N LEU A 535 -15.39 20.37 -26.55
CA LEU A 535 -15.61 18.95 -26.26
C LEU A 535 -16.75 18.76 -25.26
N VAL A 536 -17.68 17.87 -25.58
CA VAL A 536 -18.60 17.27 -24.61
C VAL A 536 -18.29 15.77 -24.52
N PRO A 537 -17.65 15.29 -23.43
CA PRO A 537 -17.30 13.88 -23.28
C PRO A 537 -18.50 13.03 -22.85
N GLN A 538 -18.43 11.73 -23.14
CA GLN A 538 -19.42 10.70 -22.79
C GLN A 538 -19.74 10.70 -21.29
N ASN A 539 -18.68 10.67 -20.47
CA ASN A 539 -18.76 10.79 -19.02
C ASN A 539 -18.45 12.24 -18.61
N PRO A 540 -19.43 13.03 -18.12
CA PRO A 540 -19.21 14.43 -17.77
C PRO A 540 -18.44 14.59 -16.46
N VAL A 541 -17.14 14.90 -16.57
CA VAL A 541 -16.24 15.17 -15.45
C VAL A 541 -16.44 16.60 -14.92
N LEU A 542 -16.72 16.72 -13.62
CA LEU A 542 -16.61 17.98 -12.87
C LEU A 542 -15.40 17.89 -11.94
N PHE A 543 -14.69 19.00 -11.78
CA PHE A 543 -13.46 19.11 -10.98
C PHE A 543 -13.76 19.74 -9.61
N GLU A 544 -12.88 19.53 -8.63
CA GLU A 544 -13.03 20.06 -7.29
C GLU A 544 -12.84 21.59 -7.24
N GLY A 545 -13.96 22.30 -7.03
CA GLY A 545 -14.10 23.76 -7.11
C GLY A 545 -15.55 24.18 -7.32
N THR A 546 -15.84 25.47 -7.46
CA THR A 546 -17.23 25.95 -7.57
C THR A 546 -17.89 25.62 -8.92
N ILE A 547 -19.21 25.77 -9.03
CA ILE A 547 -19.91 25.71 -10.33
C ILE A 547 -19.38 26.80 -11.28
N TYR A 548 -19.10 28.01 -10.77
CA TYR A 548 -18.47 29.09 -11.54
C TYR A 548 -17.13 28.66 -12.13
N ASP A 549 -16.19 28.19 -11.29
CA ASP A 549 -14.86 27.75 -11.72
C ASP A 549 -14.97 26.63 -12.76
N ASN A 550 -15.86 25.65 -12.49
CA ASN A 550 -16.11 24.53 -13.38
C ASN A 550 -16.62 24.98 -14.76
N ILE A 551 -17.46 26.01 -14.86
CA ILE A 551 -17.95 26.51 -16.14
C ILE A 551 -16.90 27.39 -16.83
N LYS A 552 -16.23 28.27 -16.07
CA LYS A 552 -15.17 29.19 -16.56
C LYS A 552 -13.90 28.48 -17.03
N ILE A 553 -13.66 27.23 -16.61
CA ILE A 553 -12.42 26.48 -16.85
C ILE A 553 -11.96 26.44 -18.32
N SER A 554 -12.89 26.53 -19.28
CA SER A 554 -12.60 26.51 -20.72
C SER A 554 -12.18 27.86 -21.32
N ASN A 555 -12.38 28.97 -20.60
CA ASN A 555 -11.92 30.31 -20.99
C ASN A 555 -11.64 31.15 -19.74
N LYS A 556 -10.37 31.21 -19.32
CA LYS A 556 -9.94 31.92 -18.11
C LYS A 556 -10.28 33.42 -18.11
N ASN A 557 -10.50 34.01 -19.29
CA ASN A 557 -10.83 35.43 -19.46
C ASN A 557 -12.34 35.72 -19.38
N ALA A 558 -13.20 34.71 -19.27
CA ALA A 558 -14.66 34.90 -19.22
C ALA A 558 -15.11 35.63 -17.94
N ASN A 559 -16.05 36.57 -18.07
CA ASN A 559 -16.66 37.30 -16.97
C ASN A 559 -17.89 36.57 -16.41
N GLN A 560 -18.42 37.04 -15.28
CA GLN A 560 -19.64 36.50 -14.66
C GLN A 560 -20.82 36.42 -15.65
N ASN A 561 -21.04 37.47 -16.43
CA ASN A 561 -22.13 37.57 -17.40
C ASN A 561 -22.02 36.52 -18.51
N ASP A 562 -20.80 36.13 -18.91
CA ASP A 562 -20.55 35.11 -19.93
C ASP A 562 -20.86 33.71 -19.39
N VAL A 563 -20.51 33.47 -18.12
CA VAL A 563 -20.82 32.23 -17.40
C VAL A 563 -22.33 32.04 -17.26
N GLU A 564 -23.06 33.10 -16.86
CA GLU A 564 -24.52 33.06 -16.78
C GLU A 564 -25.20 32.92 -18.15
N ARG A 565 -24.70 33.61 -19.18
CA ARG A 565 -25.19 33.46 -20.56
C ARG A 565 -25.04 32.00 -21.03
N ALA A 566 -23.89 31.37 -20.76
CA ALA A 566 -23.65 29.99 -21.15
C ALA A 566 -24.51 28.99 -20.36
N ALA A 567 -24.75 29.22 -19.07
CA ALA A 567 -25.64 28.40 -18.26
C ALA A 567 -27.13 28.50 -18.68
N LYS A 568 -27.56 29.70 -19.11
CA LYS A 568 -28.89 29.92 -19.72
C LYS A 568 -29.01 29.15 -21.05
N LEU A 569 -28.04 29.29 -21.95
CA LEU A 569 -28.00 28.55 -23.23
C LEU A 569 -27.87 27.02 -23.06
N ALA A 570 -27.22 26.56 -21.98
CA ALA A 570 -27.12 25.15 -21.63
C ALA A 570 -28.36 24.58 -20.90
N PHE A 571 -29.38 25.39 -20.59
CA PHE A 571 -30.55 25.01 -19.78
C PHE A 571 -30.18 24.43 -18.40
N ILE A 572 -29.26 25.09 -17.69
CA ILE A 572 -28.85 24.73 -16.32
C ILE A 572 -29.04 25.86 -15.30
N GLU A 573 -29.27 27.11 -15.74
CA GLU A 573 -29.54 28.29 -14.90
C GLU A 573 -30.57 28.01 -13.80
N ASP A 574 -31.78 27.53 -14.13
CA ASP A 574 -32.86 27.28 -13.15
C ASP A 574 -32.44 26.33 -12.02
N PHE A 575 -31.56 25.37 -12.32
CA PHE A 575 -30.99 24.48 -11.32
C PHE A 575 -29.96 25.20 -10.46
N ILE A 576 -29.05 25.98 -11.04
CA ILE A 576 -28.05 26.75 -10.28
C ILE A 576 -28.76 27.76 -9.35
N GLN A 577 -29.80 28.43 -9.83
CA GLN A 577 -30.65 29.32 -9.03
C GLN A 577 -31.32 28.63 -7.84
N SER A 578 -31.59 27.32 -7.92
CA SER A 578 -32.18 26.51 -6.84
C SER A 578 -31.18 26.12 -5.74
N LEU A 579 -29.87 26.34 -5.95
CA LEU A 579 -28.82 26.03 -4.98
C LEU A 579 -28.58 27.22 -4.04
N LYS A 580 -28.36 26.93 -2.75
CA LYS A 580 -28.20 27.96 -1.70
C LYS A 580 -27.09 28.98 -2.00
N GLU A 581 -25.99 28.53 -2.59
CA GLU A 581 -24.81 29.35 -2.92
C GLU A 581 -24.74 29.69 -4.42
N LYS A 582 -25.77 29.33 -5.19
CA LYS A 582 -25.86 29.50 -6.66
C LYS A 582 -24.56 29.08 -7.36
N TYR A 583 -23.91 30.01 -8.06
CA TYR A 583 -22.65 29.79 -8.79
C TYR A 583 -21.45 29.45 -7.90
N ASN A 584 -21.45 29.91 -6.65
CA ASN A 584 -20.36 29.67 -5.71
C ASN A 584 -20.48 28.30 -5.02
N THR A 585 -21.57 27.55 -5.26
CA THR A 585 -21.77 26.21 -4.69
C THR A 585 -20.59 25.31 -5.02
N ASN A 586 -19.92 24.80 -3.98
CA ASN A 586 -18.71 24.01 -4.15
C ASN A 586 -19.02 22.58 -4.59
N ILE A 587 -18.30 22.10 -5.62
CA ILE A 587 -18.43 20.75 -6.15
C ILE A 587 -17.24 19.93 -5.64
N ASN A 588 -17.52 18.97 -4.77
CA ASN A 588 -16.54 18.06 -4.19
C ASN A 588 -17.06 16.62 -4.31
N ASN A 589 -16.21 15.62 -4.06
CA ASN A 589 -16.65 14.21 -3.95
C ASN A 589 -17.64 13.94 -2.78
N GLN A 590 -17.89 14.94 -1.94
CA GLN A 590 -18.88 14.94 -0.85
C GLN A 590 -19.97 16.02 -1.02
N GLY A 591 -19.97 16.73 -2.16
CA GLY A 591 -20.90 17.83 -2.44
C GLY A 591 -22.30 17.36 -2.86
N ILE A 592 -23.09 18.30 -3.36
CA ILE A 592 -24.45 18.04 -3.86
C ILE A 592 -24.44 16.96 -4.95
N ASN A 593 -25.38 16.02 -4.89
CA ASN A 593 -25.58 14.97 -5.89
C ASN A 593 -26.15 15.55 -7.20
N ILE A 594 -25.31 16.25 -7.95
CA ILE A 594 -25.58 16.73 -9.30
C ILE A 594 -25.83 15.50 -10.21
N SER A 595 -27.02 15.43 -10.84
CA SER A 595 -27.42 14.31 -11.69
C SER A 595 -26.55 14.24 -12.96
N GLY A 596 -26.49 13.07 -13.62
CA GLY A 596 -25.75 12.91 -14.87
C GLY A 596 -26.11 13.97 -15.91
N GLY A 597 -27.40 14.25 -16.08
CA GLY A 597 -27.89 15.29 -17.00
C GLY A 597 -27.50 16.72 -16.58
N GLN A 598 -27.47 17.01 -15.28
CA GLN A 598 -26.99 18.32 -14.79
C GLN A 598 -25.47 18.46 -15.00
N LYS A 599 -24.67 17.42 -14.72
CA LYS A 599 -23.22 17.41 -15.02
C LYS A 599 -22.96 17.60 -16.52
N GLN A 600 -23.73 16.92 -17.38
CA GLN A 600 -23.59 17.01 -18.83
C GLN A 600 -23.99 18.41 -19.34
N ARG A 601 -25.04 19.06 -18.78
CA ARG A 601 -25.36 20.47 -19.08
C ARG A 601 -24.28 21.45 -18.60
N ILE A 602 -23.60 21.20 -17.47
CA ILE A 602 -22.42 21.99 -17.06
C ILE A 602 -21.26 21.82 -18.06
N CYS A 603 -21.00 20.60 -18.55
CA CYS A 603 -20.03 20.39 -19.63
C CYS A 603 -20.44 21.05 -20.97
N ILE A 604 -21.74 21.16 -21.26
CA ILE A 604 -22.23 21.90 -22.43
C ILE A 604 -22.06 23.42 -22.23
N ALA A 605 -22.26 23.95 -21.02
CA ALA A 605 -21.96 25.36 -20.71
C ALA A 605 -20.46 25.69 -20.92
N ARG A 606 -19.55 24.79 -20.51
CA ARG A 606 -18.10 24.89 -20.83
C ARG A 606 -17.83 24.96 -22.34
N ALA A 607 -18.52 24.14 -23.13
CA ALA A 607 -18.38 24.12 -24.59
C ALA A 607 -18.94 25.40 -25.23
N ILE A 608 -20.04 25.94 -24.71
CA ILE A 608 -20.63 27.22 -25.15
C ILE A 608 -19.68 28.39 -24.84
N ILE A 609 -18.97 28.39 -23.70
CA ILE A 609 -17.98 29.44 -23.35
C ILE A 609 -16.73 29.40 -24.23
N LYS A 610 -16.32 28.22 -24.69
CA LYS A 610 -15.15 28.06 -25.57
C LYS A 610 -15.45 28.45 -27.01
N ASP A 611 -16.73 28.38 -27.41
CA ASP A 611 -17.35 28.88 -28.64
C ASP A 611 -16.62 28.57 -29.97
N SER A 612 -15.85 27.48 -30.03
CA SER A 612 -15.05 27.16 -31.23
C SER A 612 -15.90 26.70 -32.43
N ASN A 613 -15.33 26.80 -33.64
CA ASN A 613 -16.00 26.44 -34.90
C ASN A 613 -16.14 24.93 -35.12
N ILE A 614 -15.30 24.13 -34.44
CA ILE A 614 -15.38 22.66 -34.43
C ILE A 614 -15.87 22.20 -33.05
N LEU A 615 -16.91 21.37 -33.02
CA LEU A 615 -17.52 20.78 -31.83
C LEU A 615 -17.44 19.24 -31.89
N LEU A 616 -16.88 18.64 -30.85
CA LEU A 616 -16.69 17.20 -30.69
C LEU A 616 -17.61 16.69 -29.58
N LEU A 617 -18.48 15.73 -29.92
CA LEU A 617 -19.52 15.20 -29.03
C LEU A 617 -19.38 13.67 -28.91
N ASP A 618 -18.82 13.16 -27.80
CA ASP A 618 -18.70 11.71 -27.58
C ASP A 618 -19.93 11.23 -26.80
N GLU A 619 -20.91 10.63 -27.47
CA GLU A 619 -22.14 10.04 -26.90
C GLU A 619 -22.87 10.87 -25.80
N PRO A 620 -23.18 12.17 -26.02
CA PRO A 620 -23.58 13.12 -24.98
C PRO A 620 -24.99 12.93 -24.38
N THR A 621 -25.71 11.86 -24.73
CA THR A 621 -27.02 11.51 -24.16
C THR A 621 -27.09 10.09 -23.59
N SER A 622 -25.99 9.33 -23.65
CA SER A 622 -25.93 7.91 -23.30
C SER A 622 -26.44 7.60 -21.88
N VAL A 623 -26.04 8.39 -20.88
CA VAL A 623 -26.26 8.16 -19.44
C VAL A 623 -27.55 8.83 -18.91
N LEU A 624 -28.46 9.28 -19.78
CA LEU A 624 -29.48 10.28 -19.42
C LEU A 624 -30.94 9.80 -19.44
N ASP A 625 -31.76 10.45 -18.60
CA ASP A 625 -33.22 10.38 -18.62
C ASP A 625 -33.81 11.18 -19.79
N ASN A 626 -34.95 10.73 -20.32
CA ASN A 626 -35.58 11.30 -21.53
C ASN A 626 -35.88 12.81 -21.40
N LYS A 627 -36.15 13.30 -20.18
CA LYS A 627 -36.44 14.73 -19.95
C LYS A 627 -35.16 15.56 -20.05
N SER A 628 -34.07 15.14 -19.38
CA SER A 628 -32.74 15.76 -19.54
C SER A 628 -32.21 15.63 -20.98
N GLU A 629 -32.42 14.49 -21.65
CA GLU A 629 -32.02 14.28 -23.05
C GLU A 629 -32.70 15.31 -23.96
N SER A 630 -34.01 15.55 -23.80
CA SER A 630 -34.72 16.56 -24.61
C SER A 630 -34.21 18.00 -24.38
N MET A 631 -33.74 18.32 -23.17
CA MET A 631 -33.13 19.62 -22.86
C MET A 631 -31.73 19.73 -23.47
N ILE A 632 -30.94 18.66 -23.42
CA ILE A 632 -29.60 18.62 -23.99
C ILE A 632 -29.61 18.61 -25.52
N GLN A 633 -30.57 17.93 -26.16
CA GLN A 633 -30.80 18.05 -27.59
C GLN A 633 -31.17 19.49 -27.98
N LYS A 634 -31.98 20.20 -27.17
CA LYS A 634 -32.24 21.63 -27.39
C LYS A 634 -30.96 22.46 -27.27
N SER A 635 -30.14 22.26 -26.23
CA SER A 635 -28.84 22.93 -26.07
C SER A 635 -27.89 22.69 -27.26
N ILE A 636 -27.82 21.45 -27.75
CA ILE A 636 -27.00 21.07 -28.91
C ILE A 636 -27.57 21.71 -30.19
N ASN A 637 -28.89 21.73 -30.39
CA ASN A 637 -29.50 22.41 -31.54
C ASN A 637 -29.25 23.92 -31.58
N PHE A 638 -28.95 24.58 -30.45
CA PHE A 638 -28.45 25.96 -30.44
C PHE A 638 -26.98 26.06 -30.88
N LEU A 639 -26.15 25.07 -30.53
CA LEU A 639 -24.75 24.95 -31.00
C LEU A 639 -24.63 24.57 -32.48
N ASN A 640 -25.64 23.91 -33.08
CA ASN A 640 -25.62 23.46 -34.48
C ASN A 640 -25.55 24.59 -35.53
N LYS A 641 -25.75 25.87 -35.17
CA LYS A 641 -25.73 26.96 -36.16
C LYS A 641 -24.30 27.28 -36.61
N ASN A 642 -24.01 26.97 -37.87
CA ASN A 642 -22.77 27.30 -38.58
C ASN A 642 -21.48 26.72 -37.96
N LYS A 643 -21.55 25.54 -37.32
CA LYS A 643 -20.39 24.84 -36.74
C LYS A 643 -20.21 23.46 -37.36
N THR A 644 -18.97 23.03 -37.52
CA THR A 644 -18.67 21.64 -37.92
C THR A 644 -18.80 20.74 -36.70
N ILE A 645 -19.65 19.72 -36.78
CA ILE A 645 -19.98 18.86 -35.64
C ILE A 645 -19.65 17.41 -35.96
N ILE A 646 -18.81 16.80 -35.12
CA ILE A 646 -18.58 15.36 -35.13
C ILE A 646 -19.18 14.77 -33.87
N VAL A 647 -20.29 14.04 -34.03
CA VAL A 647 -21.01 13.37 -32.94
C VAL A 647 -20.86 11.87 -33.03
N ILE A 648 -20.42 11.24 -31.95
CA ILE A 648 -20.55 9.80 -31.76
C ILE A 648 -21.86 9.55 -31.04
N ALA A 649 -22.60 8.53 -31.46
CA ALA A 649 -23.85 8.17 -30.81
C ALA A 649 -23.95 6.68 -30.48
N HIS A 650 -24.70 6.41 -29.41
CA HIS A 650 -25.22 5.09 -29.05
C HIS A 650 -26.75 5.02 -29.11
N ARG A 651 -27.43 6.17 -29.01
CA ARG A 651 -28.89 6.29 -29.17
C ARG A 651 -29.24 6.67 -30.61
N LEU A 652 -30.39 6.17 -31.07
CA LEU A 652 -30.88 6.34 -32.44
C LEU A 652 -31.55 7.69 -32.68
N SER A 653 -32.26 8.17 -31.66
CA SER A 653 -32.91 9.48 -31.60
C SER A 653 -31.99 10.64 -31.98
N THR A 654 -30.71 10.57 -31.60
CA THR A 654 -29.72 11.64 -31.78
C THR A 654 -29.07 11.70 -33.16
N ILE A 655 -29.16 10.65 -33.98
CA ILE A 655 -28.49 10.60 -35.30
C ILE A 655 -29.43 10.76 -36.50
N LYS A 656 -30.75 10.73 -36.26
CA LYS A 656 -31.77 10.85 -37.33
C LYS A 656 -31.66 12.15 -38.14
N ASN A 657 -31.02 13.18 -37.58
CA ASN A 657 -30.87 14.51 -38.16
C ASN A 657 -29.42 14.84 -38.57
N ALA A 658 -28.53 13.84 -38.68
CA ALA A 658 -27.13 14.06 -39.10
C ALA A 658 -26.98 13.93 -40.61
N ASP A 659 -26.25 14.86 -41.24
CA ASP A 659 -26.14 14.98 -42.70
C ASP A 659 -25.45 13.77 -43.35
N LYS A 660 -24.53 13.13 -42.62
CA LYS A 660 -23.94 11.84 -42.95
C LYS A 660 -23.80 10.99 -41.70
N ILE A 661 -24.17 9.71 -41.80
CA ILE A 661 -23.83 8.68 -40.82
C ILE A 661 -22.66 7.85 -41.39
N VAL A 662 -21.57 7.76 -40.64
CA VAL A 662 -20.40 6.92 -40.95
C VAL A 662 -20.44 5.70 -40.05
N VAL A 663 -20.78 4.54 -40.61
CA VAL A 663 -20.89 3.26 -39.90
C VAL A 663 -19.55 2.55 -39.93
N ILE A 664 -18.92 2.44 -38.75
CA ILE A 664 -17.61 1.81 -38.57
C ILE A 664 -17.81 0.43 -37.95
N ASN A 665 -17.40 -0.62 -38.67
CA ASN A 665 -17.49 -2.01 -38.21
C ASN A 665 -16.15 -2.72 -38.43
N LYS A 666 -15.58 -3.29 -37.36
CA LYS A 666 -14.26 -3.95 -37.33
C LYS A 666 -13.11 -3.06 -37.88
N GLY A 667 -13.28 -1.74 -37.84
CA GLY A 667 -12.27 -0.72 -38.12
C GLY A 667 -12.22 -0.13 -39.53
N SER A 668 -12.83 -0.80 -40.51
CA SER A 668 -13.15 -0.16 -41.78
C SER A 668 -14.38 0.72 -41.61
N VAL A 669 -14.47 1.81 -42.38
CA VAL A 669 -15.79 2.34 -42.77
C VAL A 669 -16.44 1.23 -43.59
N VAL A 670 -17.59 0.73 -43.13
CA VAL A 670 -18.29 -0.38 -43.79
C VAL A 670 -19.49 0.15 -44.57
N GLU A 671 -20.17 1.17 -44.05
CA GLU A 671 -21.14 1.96 -44.80
C GLU A 671 -20.95 3.45 -44.47
N ILE A 672 -21.10 4.31 -45.48
CA ILE A 672 -21.49 5.71 -45.27
C ILE A 672 -22.96 5.75 -45.69
N GLY A 673 -23.86 5.74 -44.71
CA GLY A 673 -25.26 5.36 -44.91
C GLY A 673 -26.02 5.32 -43.60
N THR A 674 -27.35 5.32 -43.68
CA THR A 674 -28.25 5.51 -42.54
C THR A 674 -28.34 4.27 -41.64
N HIS A 675 -27.46 4.23 -40.65
CA HIS A 675 -27.50 3.43 -39.41
C HIS A 675 -27.43 1.88 -39.51
N ASN A 676 -28.21 1.24 -40.37
CA ASN A 676 -28.80 -0.07 -40.06
C ASN A 676 -27.84 -1.27 -39.87
N ASN A 677 -26.55 -1.21 -40.27
CA ASN A 677 -25.70 -2.41 -40.32
C ASN A 677 -24.57 -2.54 -39.26
N LEU A 678 -24.92 -3.27 -38.20
CA LEU A 678 -24.15 -4.36 -37.57
C LEU A 678 -23.05 -4.10 -36.51
N MET A 679 -22.90 -5.11 -35.64
CA MET A 679 -22.06 -5.16 -34.44
C MET A 679 -20.92 -6.27 -34.50
N LYS A 680 -20.09 -6.49 -33.45
CA LYS A 680 -18.63 -6.86 -33.56
C LYS A 680 -18.06 -8.01 -32.66
N LYS A 681 -17.16 -7.80 -31.66
CA LYS A 681 -16.10 -8.81 -31.25
C LYS A 681 -15.34 -8.68 -29.87
N LYS A 682 -14.95 -9.87 -29.33
CA LYS A 682 -13.67 -10.32 -28.65
C LYS A 682 -13.28 -10.03 -27.16
N GLY A 683 -13.06 -11.12 -26.39
CA GLY A 683 -11.83 -11.62 -25.68
C GLY A 683 -10.96 -10.78 -24.68
N ILE A 684 -10.28 -11.50 -23.73
CA ILE A 684 -8.79 -11.67 -23.57
C ILE A 684 -7.93 -10.40 -23.22
N LEU A 685 -6.94 -10.30 -22.28
CA LEU A 685 -6.18 -11.13 -21.26
C LEU A 685 -5.55 -10.14 -20.18
N LEU A 686 -4.75 -10.38 -19.10
CA LEU A 686 -3.87 -11.46 -18.55
C LEU A 686 -3.30 -11.19 -17.09
N LEU A 687 -3.51 -12.09 -16.10
CA LEU A 687 -2.63 -12.50 -14.93
C LEU A 687 -2.08 -11.56 -13.79
N ILE A 688 -1.75 -12.22 -12.64
CA ILE A 688 -0.57 -12.07 -11.71
C ILE A 688 -0.46 -10.92 -10.67
N SER A 689 -0.13 -11.26 -9.39
CA SER A 689 1.15 -10.85 -8.71
C SER A 689 1.28 -11.18 -7.20
N THR A 690 2.52 -10.98 -6.72
CA THR A 690 3.14 -11.26 -5.41
C THR A 690 3.04 -10.07 -4.42
N ASN A 691 3.23 -10.22 -3.10
CA ASN A 691 4.54 -10.23 -2.42
C ASN A 691 4.45 -10.51 -0.89
N PHE A 692 5.40 -11.23 -0.24
CA PHE A 692 5.61 -11.28 1.24
C PHE A 692 6.86 -12.03 1.77
N ASP A 693 7.55 -11.53 2.82
CA ASP A 693 8.36 -12.33 3.78
C ASP A 693 8.83 -11.52 5.00
N SER A 694 8.64 -12.02 6.24
CA SER A 694 9.46 -11.67 7.43
C SER A 694 9.27 -12.73 8.52
N CYS A 695 10.33 -13.04 9.28
CA CYS A 695 10.54 -14.46 9.58
C CYS A 695 11.00 -14.92 10.97
N GLY A 696 11.97 -14.31 11.67
CA GLY A 696 12.55 -14.91 12.89
C GLY A 696 11.53 -15.34 13.97
N THR A 697 10.77 -14.39 14.49
CA THR A 697 9.64 -14.60 15.44
C THR A 697 8.37 -15.11 14.77
N SER A 698 8.33 -15.16 13.43
CA SER A 698 7.10 -15.42 12.72
C SER A 698 6.72 -16.92 12.75
N LEU A 699 7.57 -17.82 13.24
CA LEU A 699 7.10 -19.15 13.67
C LEU A 699 5.95 -19.07 14.71
N ALA A 700 5.86 -17.98 15.49
CA ALA A 700 4.69 -17.59 16.28
C ALA A 700 3.83 -16.51 15.61
N THR A 701 4.44 -15.46 15.02
CA THR A 701 3.67 -14.34 14.44
C THR A 701 2.98 -14.67 13.12
N ILE A 702 3.44 -15.63 12.29
CA ILE A 702 2.63 -16.23 11.21
C ILE A 702 1.44 -16.95 11.82
N PHE A 703 1.59 -17.65 12.95
CA PHE A 703 0.45 -18.34 13.56
C PHE A 703 -0.58 -17.33 14.08
N LEU A 704 -0.11 -16.22 14.67
CA LEU A 704 -0.96 -15.09 15.06
C LEU A 704 -1.58 -14.40 13.84
N CYS A 705 -0.80 -13.97 12.84
CA CYS A 705 -1.30 -13.36 11.59
C CYS A 705 -2.20 -14.30 10.78
N TYR A 706 -1.98 -15.62 10.82
CA TYR A 706 -2.86 -16.64 10.22
C TYR A 706 -4.18 -16.72 11.00
N LYS A 707 -4.12 -16.73 12.33
CA LYS A 707 -5.31 -16.71 13.19
C LYS A 707 -6.08 -15.40 13.01
N LEU A 708 -5.43 -14.25 13.09
CA LEU A 708 -6.03 -12.93 12.91
C LEU A 708 -6.56 -12.71 11.49
N ARG A 709 -5.85 -13.09 10.41
CA ARG A 709 -6.44 -13.04 9.05
C ARG A 709 -7.64 -13.96 8.91
N ARG A 710 -7.59 -15.17 9.49
CA ARG A 710 -8.73 -16.09 9.53
C ARG A 710 -9.92 -15.51 10.31
N ASP A 711 -9.66 -14.86 11.44
CA ASP A 711 -10.68 -14.42 12.40
C ASP A 711 -11.23 -13.02 12.06
N MET A 712 -10.42 -12.13 11.48
CA MET A 712 -10.87 -10.92 10.79
C MET A 712 -11.72 -11.28 9.57
N PHE A 713 -11.26 -12.22 8.71
CA PHE A 713 -12.04 -12.64 7.55
C PHE A 713 -13.36 -13.27 7.99
N HIS A 714 -13.35 -14.07 9.06
CA HIS A 714 -14.56 -14.61 9.71
C HIS A 714 -15.51 -13.50 10.18
N SER A 715 -15.03 -12.53 10.97
CA SER A 715 -15.86 -11.41 11.40
C SER A 715 -16.42 -10.63 10.21
N ILE A 716 -15.57 -10.26 9.25
CA ILE A 716 -15.94 -9.48 8.05
C ILE A 716 -17.05 -10.19 7.26
N ILE A 717 -16.92 -11.48 6.93
CA ILE A 717 -17.95 -12.19 6.14
C ILE A 717 -19.26 -12.42 6.92
N HIS A 718 -19.23 -12.36 8.25
CA HIS A 718 -20.42 -12.44 9.11
C HIS A 718 -20.93 -11.07 9.60
N GLN A 719 -20.36 -9.95 9.11
CA GLN A 719 -20.95 -8.63 9.31
C GLN A 719 -22.25 -8.47 8.50
N ASP A 720 -23.20 -7.71 9.05
CA ASP A 720 -24.40 -7.29 8.32
C ASP A 720 -24.03 -6.58 7.02
N ILE A 721 -24.87 -6.67 5.99
CA ILE A 721 -24.64 -5.93 4.73
C ILE A 721 -24.63 -4.40 4.96
N SER A 722 -25.27 -3.93 6.05
CA SER A 722 -25.17 -2.55 6.52
C SER A 722 -23.76 -2.09 6.94
N PHE A 723 -22.83 -3.00 7.23
CA PHE A 723 -21.42 -2.69 7.50
C PHE A 723 -20.69 -2.26 6.23
N PHE A 724 -20.99 -2.89 5.09
CA PHE A 724 -20.37 -2.62 3.79
C PHE A 724 -20.99 -1.41 3.09
N ASP A 725 -22.30 -1.21 3.22
CA ASP A 725 -23.01 -0.08 2.61
C ASP A 725 -22.82 1.25 3.42
N LYS A 726 -22.09 1.24 4.55
CA LYS A 726 -21.81 2.42 5.41
C LYS A 726 -20.70 3.32 4.86
N TYR A 727 -21.10 4.41 4.21
CA TYR A 727 -20.24 5.56 3.92
C TYR A 727 -20.17 6.54 5.12
N ASN A 728 -19.10 7.34 5.15
CA ASN A 728 -18.73 8.19 6.28
C ASN A 728 -19.80 9.24 6.65
N ILE A 729 -20.49 9.02 7.77
CA ILE A 729 -21.23 10.08 8.46
C ILE A 729 -20.27 10.78 9.44
N LYS A 730 -19.69 11.90 9.01
CA LYS A 730 -19.24 12.93 9.97
C LYS A 730 -20.51 13.50 10.62
N LYS A 731 -20.60 13.45 11.94
CA LYS A 731 -21.50 14.36 12.66
C LYS A 731 -21.01 15.79 12.34
N LYS A 732 -21.93 16.68 11.98
CA LYS A 732 -21.74 18.10 12.30
C LYS A 732 -21.90 18.27 13.81
N ASP A 733 -21.45 19.42 14.32
CA ASP A 733 -21.61 19.84 15.71
C ASP A 733 -20.72 19.05 16.69
N ILE A 734 -19.47 19.54 16.83
CA ILE A 734 -18.64 19.60 18.04
C ILE A 734 -17.70 20.80 17.82
N GLU A 735 -17.51 21.64 18.84
CA GLU A 735 -16.77 22.89 18.75
C GLU A 735 -15.25 22.69 18.82
N PHE A 736 -14.48 23.67 18.33
CA PHE A 736 -13.02 23.66 18.40
C PHE A 736 -12.56 23.92 19.84
N ASN A 737 -11.97 22.89 20.47
CA ASN A 737 -11.14 23.03 21.68
C ASN A 737 -9.78 22.38 21.41
N GLU A 738 -8.72 23.20 21.36
CA GLU A 738 -7.45 22.81 20.72
C GLU A 738 -6.63 21.73 21.45
N ASN A 739 -6.97 21.39 22.70
CA ASN A 739 -6.13 20.58 23.59
C ASN A 739 -6.48 19.08 23.64
N ASN A 740 -7.66 18.63 23.19
CA ASN A 740 -8.09 17.22 23.27
C ASN A 740 -8.45 16.65 21.89
N ILE A 741 -7.43 16.24 21.12
CA ILE A 741 -7.62 15.52 19.85
C ILE A 741 -7.75 14.02 20.12
N GLU A 742 -8.90 13.58 20.66
CA GLU A 742 -9.24 12.15 20.69
C GLU A 742 -9.78 11.69 19.33
N LEU A 743 -9.28 10.55 18.85
CA LEU A 743 -9.50 10.08 17.48
C LEU A 743 -10.96 9.69 17.23
N ASN A 744 -11.62 10.38 16.30
CA ASN A 744 -12.89 9.94 15.71
C ASN A 744 -12.86 9.95 14.16
N ASN A 745 -11.71 9.54 13.60
CA ASN A 745 -11.51 9.29 12.16
C ASN A 745 -12.32 8.06 11.70
N LYS A 746 -13.61 8.24 11.40
CA LYS A 746 -14.46 7.16 10.89
C LYS A 746 -13.99 6.69 9.52
N PHE A 747 -13.62 5.42 9.44
CA PHE A 747 -13.06 4.76 8.26
C PHE A 747 -14.14 4.37 7.23
N SER A 748 -13.75 4.29 5.95
CA SER A 748 -14.60 3.82 4.86
C SER A 748 -14.45 2.30 4.63
N ASN A 749 -15.58 1.59 4.61
CA ASN A 749 -15.67 0.13 4.49
C ASN A 749 -15.74 -0.37 3.04
N ASN A 750 -15.04 0.28 2.11
CA ASN A 750 -14.98 -0.17 0.72
C ASN A 750 -14.34 -1.57 0.62
N SER A 751 -14.77 -2.38 -0.35
CA SER A 751 -14.27 -3.75 -0.53
C SER A 751 -12.74 -3.82 -0.69
N SER A 752 -12.16 -2.87 -1.42
CA SER A 752 -10.71 -2.74 -1.59
C SER A 752 -9.97 -2.21 -0.36
N SER A 753 -10.59 -1.37 0.49
CA SER A 753 -9.97 -0.91 1.75
C SER A 753 -10.03 -1.98 2.84
N LEU A 754 -11.11 -2.77 2.90
CA LEU A 754 -11.19 -3.94 3.79
C LEU A 754 -10.18 -5.02 3.38
N ALA A 755 -10.07 -5.33 2.08
CA ALA A 755 -9.09 -6.28 1.57
C ALA A 755 -7.63 -5.81 1.75
N SER A 756 -7.36 -4.50 1.67
CA SER A 756 -6.02 -3.96 1.95
C SER A 756 -5.71 -3.93 3.45
N LYS A 757 -6.64 -3.51 4.32
CA LYS A 757 -6.52 -3.57 5.78
C LYS A 757 -6.18 -4.97 6.29
N LEU A 758 -6.93 -5.98 5.85
CA LEU A 758 -6.75 -7.39 6.24
C LEU A 758 -5.33 -7.93 5.96
N ASN A 759 -4.66 -7.37 4.94
CA ASN A 759 -3.23 -7.57 4.74
C ASN A 759 -2.41 -6.59 5.60
N LEU A 760 -2.45 -5.29 5.30
CA LEU A 760 -1.55 -4.26 5.83
C LEU A 760 -1.53 -4.16 7.37
N GLU A 761 -2.69 -4.14 8.03
CA GLU A 761 -2.77 -4.03 9.50
C GLU A 761 -2.15 -5.28 10.15
N VAL A 762 -2.39 -6.46 9.57
CA VAL A 762 -1.84 -7.73 10.08
C VAL A 762 -0.35 -7.89 9.75
N ASP A 763 0.19 -7.20 8.75
CA ASP A 763 1.63 -7.14 8.52
C ASP A 763 2.33 -6.09 9.40
N LEU A 764 1.65 -5.01 9.80
CA LEU A 764 2.13 -4.13 10.87
C LEU A 764 2.21 -4.85 12.23
N LEU A 765 1.38 -5.87 12.47
CA LEU A 765 1.56 -6.76 13.63
C LEU A 765 2.80 -7.65 13.57
N LYS A 766 3.47 -7.81 12.41
CA LYS A 766 4.70 -8.61 12.34
C LYS A 766 5.84 -7.95 13.13
N SER A 767 5.86 -6.63 13.31
CA SER A 767 6.78 -5.94 14.23
C SER A 767 6.43 -6.16 15.70
N PHE A 768 5.16 -6.25 16.08
CA PHE A 768 4.71 -6.29 17.48
C PHE A 768 5.47 -7.29 18.37
N ASN A 769 5.44 -8.57 18.00
CA ASN A 769 6.08 -9.64 18.77
C ASN A 769 7.62 -9.57 18.74
N ASN A 770 8.22 -9.06 17.64
CA ASN A 770 9.66 -8.80 17.61
C ASN A 770 10.04 -7.74 18.64
N ASN A 771 9.26 -6.66 18.69
CA ASN A 771 9.53 -5.51 19.51
C ASN A 771 9.33 -5.83 21.00
N ILE A 772 8.25 -6.53 21.38
CA ILE A 772 8.03 -6.99 22.77
C ILE A 772 9.19 -7.85 23.28
N ILE A 773 9.58 -8.89 22.53
CA ILE A 773 10.65 -9.81 22.98
C ILE A 773 11.99 -9.06 23.11
N SER A 774 12.25 -8.11 22.20
CA SER A 774 13.45 -7.28 22.25
C SER A 774 13.43 -6.32 23.45
N ILE A 775 12.32 -5.64 23.70
CA ILE A 775 12.15 -4.73 24.85
C ILE A 775 12.30 -5.51 26.17
N LEU A 776 11.64 -6.66 26.32
CA LEU A 776 11.76 -7.51 27.51
C LEU A 776 13.21 -7.98 27.75
N LYS A 777 13.91 -8.39 26.69
CA LYS A 777 15.34 -8.77 26.78
C LYS A 777 16.20 -7.61 27.30
N GLU A 778 16.05 -6.42 26.74
CA GLU A 778 16.85 -5.26 27.16
C GLU A 778 16.46 -4.76 28.57
N ILE A 779 15.18 -4.85 28.98
CA ILE A 779 14.75 -4.56 30.36
C ILE A 779 15.37 -5.55 31.35
N ILE A 780 15.33 -6.86 31.06
CA ILE A 780 15.97 -7.89 31.89
C ILE A 780 17.48 -7.65 31.97
N THR A 781 18.11 -7.25 30.86
CA THR A 781 19.54 -6.88 30.82
C THR A 781 19.84 -5.70 31.75
N ILE A 782 19.03 -4.64 31.72
CA ILE A 782 19.15 -3.48 32.61
C ILE A 782 19.03 -3.93 34.09
N ILE A 783 17.99 -4.68 34.44
CA ILE A 783 17.76 -5.14 35.83
C ILE A 783 18.96 -5.96 36.34
N ILE A 784 19.45 -6.91 35.53
CA ILE A 784 20.61 -7.73 35.88
C ILE A 784 21.87 -6.86 36.07
N CYS A 785 22.14 -5.92 35.15
CA CYS A 785 23.28 -5.01 35.23
C CYS A 785 23.23 -4.09 36.46
N LEU A 786 22.05 -3.57 36.83
CA LEU A 786 21.87 -2.77 38.03
C LEU A 786 22.16 -3.61 39.30
N ILE A 787 21.65 -4.83 39.38
CA ILE A 787 21.88 -5.74 40.51
C ILE A 787 23.37 -6.10 40.65
N PHE A 788 24.03 -6.51 39.55
CA PHE A 788 25.48 -6.79 39.56
C PHE A 788 26.31 -5.58 39.97
N SER A 789 25.90 -4.37 39.57
CA SER A 789 26.56 -3.13 39.97
C SER A 789 26.44 -2.87 41.48
N PHE A 790 25.23 -2.93 42.04
CA PHE A 790 25.00 -2.72 43.48
C PHE A 790 25.75 -3.73 44.36
N ILE A 791 25.83 -5.00 43.94
CA ILE A 791 26.58 -6.06 44.67
C ILE A 791 28.09 -5.76 44.70
N ASN A 792 28.64 -5.13 43.67
CA ASN A 792 30.08 -4.87 43.57
C ASN A 792 30.51 -3.55 44.24
N SER A 793 29.76 -2.45 44.05
CA SER A 793 29.97 -1.21 44.80
C SER A 793 28.74 -0.29 44.74
N TRP A 794 27.95 -0.28 45.82
CA TRP A 794 26.82 0.64 45.98
C TRP A 794 27.26 2.12 45.94
N LYS A 795 28.44 2.45 46.50
CA LYS A 795 29.02 3.81 46.49
C LYS A 795 29.21 4.34 45.07
N LEU A 796 29.90 3.57 44.22
CA LEU A 796 30.17 3.97 42.83
C LEU A 796 28.90 3.91 41.97
N MET A 797 28.04 2.91 42.22
CA MET A 797 26.76 2.76 41.53
C MET A 797 25.86 3.99 41.70
N LEU A 798 25.67 4.50 42.92
CA LEU A 798 24.82 5.68 43.16
C LEU A 798 25.32 6.93 42.42
N ILE A 799 26.64 7.14 42.34
CA ILE A 799 27.23 8.29 41.63
C ILE A 799 26.89 8.23 40.13
N ILE A 800 27.11 7.09 39.48
CA ILE A 800 26.87 6.94 38.04
C ILE A 800 25.35 6.88 37.73
N PHE A 801 24.53 6.38 38.67
CA PHE A 801 23.07 6.33 38.52
C PHE A 801 22.41 7.71 38.38
N THR A 802 23.07 8.80 38.82
CA THR A 802 22.60 10.18 38.58
C THR A 802 22.38 10.51 37.09
N ILE A 803 23.04 9.77 36.19
CA ILE A 803 22.96 9.96 34.73
C ILE A 803 21.72 9.25 34.14
N PHE A 804 21.21 8.21 34.80
CA PHE A 804 20.10 7.38 34.31
C PHE A 804 18.78 8.15 34.13
N PRO A 805 18.36 9.03 35.06
CA PRO A 805 17.20 9.92 34.83
C PRO A 805 17.39 10.86 33.64
N ILE A 806 18.62 11.31 33.39
CA ILE A 806 18.93 12.27 32.31
C ILE A 806 18.88 11.58 30.94
N THR A 807 19.39 10.34 30.82
CA THR A 807 19.25 9.55 29.59
C THR A 807 17.79 9.22 29.30
N ILE A 808 17.00 8.84 30.32
CA ILE A 808 15.56 8.58 30.20
C ILE A 808 14.81 9.83 29.76
N PHE A 809 15.10 11.00 30.32
CA PHE A 809 14.51 12.28 29.89
C PHE A 809 14.88 12.63 28.44
N SER A 810 16.14 12.44 28.05
CA SER A 810 16.57 12.68 26.67
C SER A 810 15.89 11.73 25.67
N ILE A 811 15.66 10.46 26.04
CA ILE A 811 14.89 9.49 25.25
C ILE A 811 13.42 9.91 25.16
N TYR A 812 12.82 10.37 26.26
CA TYR A 812 11.44 10.88 26.26
C TYR A 812 11.27 12.10 25.33
N MET A 813 12.24 13.03 25.31
CA MET A 813 12.23 14.18 24.40
C MET A 813 12.45 13.78 22.94
N GLU A 814 13.30 12.77 22.67
CA GLU A 814 13.45 12.15 21.35
C GLU A 814 12.12 11.54 20.87
N MET A 815 11.47 10.72 21.71
CA MET A 815 10.16 10.12 21.42
C MET A 815 9.08 11.19 21.18
N ARG A 816 9.00 12.23 22.02
CA ARG A 816 8.03 13.33 21.85
C ARG A 816 8.27 14.13 20.55
N SER A 817 9.50 14.19 20.05
CA SER A 817 9.79 14.75 18.72
C SER A 817 9.35 13.85 17.55
N LEU A 818 9.18 12.55 17.78
CA LEU A 818 8.65 11.57 16.82
C LEU A 818 7.13 11.44 16.89
N THR A 819 6.48 11.71 18.03
CA THR A 819 5.01 11.67 18.13
C THR A 819 4.35 12.64 17.14
N ASN A 820 3.21 12.20 16.61
CA ASN A 820 2.40 12.86 15.57
C ASN A 820 3.15 13.07 14.23
N LYS A 821 4.43 12.69 14.09
CA LYS A 821 5.20 12.85 12.83
C LYS A 821 4.59 12.02 11.69
N ASN A 822 4.29 10.75 11.95
CA ASN A 822 3.75 9.83 10.94
C ASN A 822 2.31 10.18 10.55
N GLU A 823 1.55 10.73 11.49
CA GLU A 823 0.19 11.22 11.25
C GLU A 823 0.20 12.51 10.43
N LEU A 824 1.04 13.48 10.77
CA LEU A 824 1.24 14.70 9.97
C LEU A 824 1.77 14.40 8.56
N LEU A 825 2.66 13.40 8.41
CA LEU A 825 3.07 12.90 7.09
C LEU A 825 1.88 12.33 6.31
N ARG A 826 1.04 11.49 6.94
CA ARG A 826 -0.14 10.89 6.28
C ARG A 826 -1.17 11.96 5.90
N SER A 827 -1.55 12.85 6.81
CA SER A 827 -2.59 13.86 6.58
C SER A 827 -2.19 14.87 5.51
N SER A 828 -0.95 15.36 5.55
CA SER A 828 -0.45 16.30 4.54
C SER A 828 -0.31 15.67 3.15
N PHE A 829 0.15 14.42 3.04
CA PHE A 829 0.23 13.77 1.73
C PHE A 829 -1.13 13.37 1.16
N ILE A 830 -2.18 13.16 1.97
CA ILE A 830 -3.54 12.87 1.46
C ILE A 830 -4.06 13.99 0.54
N GLU A 831 -3.87 15.26 0.90
CA GLU A 831 -4.28 16.40 0.06
C GLU A 831 -3.56 16.39 -1.30
N SER A 832 -2.23 16.26 -1.28
CA SER A 832 -1.41 16.15 -2.50
C SER A 832 -1.78 14.91 -3.34
N SER A 833 -2.16 13.81 -2.69
CA SER A 833 -2.58 12.56 -3.32
C SER A 833 -3.96 12.67 -3.96
N ASN A 834 -4.88 13.46 -3.39
CA ASN A 834 -6.21 13.68 -3.96
C ASN A 834 -6.10 14.46 -5.28
N ILE A 835 -5.24 15.48 -5.34
CA ILE A 835 -4.95 16.25 -6.56
C ILE A 835 -4.41 15.32 -7.67
N VAL A 836 -3.48 14.42 -7.35
CA VAL A 836 -2.94 13.46 -8.33
C VAL A 836 -3.98 12.38 -8.71
N SER A 837 -4.86 11.98 -7.78
CA SER A 837 -5.94 11.04 -8.05
C SER A 837 -6.96 11.62 -9.03
N GLU A 838 -7.42 12.85 -8.76
CA GLU A 838 -8.27 13.61 -9.67
C GLU A 838 -7.62 13.76 -11.05
N LEU A 839 -6.31 14.05 -11.09
CA LEU A 839 -5.56 14.18 -12.34
C LEU A 839 -5.48 12.88 -13.14
N LEU A 840 -5.08 11.77 -12.52
CA LEU A 840 -4.88 10.50 -13.24
C LEU A 840 -6.19 9.85 -13.67
N ILE A 841 -7.27 10.01 -12.89
CA ILE A 841 -8.60 9.53 -13.28
C ILE A 841 -9.16 10.32 -14.47
N ASN A 842 -8.96 11.64 -14.48
CA ASN A 842 -9.56 12.54 -15.48
C ASN A 842 -8.58 13.01 -16.57
N ILE A 843 -7.45 12.30 -16.74
CA ILE A 843 -6.30 12.74 -17.53
C ILE A 843 -6.64 13.12 -18.98
N LYS A 844 -7.58 12.41 -19.62
CA LYS A 844 -8.08 12.73 -20.98
C LYS A 844 -8.74 14.11 -21.03
N THR A 845 -9.62 14.41 -20.07
CA THR A 845 -10.34 15.69 -19.99
C THR A 845 -9.41 16.83 -19.60
N ILE A 846 -8.40 16.57 -18.76
CA ILE A 846 -7.35 17.54 -18.43
C ILE A 846 -6.48 17.86 -19.65
N TYR A 847 -6.15 16.86 -20.48
CA TYR A 847 -5.40 17.06 -21.71
C TYR A 847 -6.19 17.76 -22.82
N SER A 848 -7.52 17.59 -22.92
CA SER A 848 -8.36 18.27 -23.93
C SER A 848 -8.78 19.69 -23.52
N LEU A 849 -8.78 19.98 -22.23
CA LEU A 849 -8.94 21.33 -21.67
C LEU A 849 -7.59 22.07 -21.48
N ASN A 850 -6.45 21.43 -21.77
CA ASN A 850 -5.09 21.97 -21.57
C ASN A 850 -4.77 22.39 -20.11
N LEU A 851 -5.36 21.73 -19.10
CA LEU A 851 -5.23 22.08 -17.67
C LEU A 851 -3.98 21.48 -16.99
N GLN A 852 -3.05 20.99 -17.79
CA GLN A 852 -1.88 20.22 -17.38
C GLN A 852 -0.97 21.00 -16.41
N ASP A 853 -0.66 22.25 -16.74
CA ASP A 853 0.21 23.10 -15.93
C ASP A 853 -0.50 23.58 -14.64
N ASP A 854 -1.80 23.89 -14.69
CA ASP A 854 -2.57 24.33 -13.53
C ASP A 854 -2.56 23.28 -12.41
N TYR A 855 -2.77 22.00 -12.76
CA TYR A 855 -2.67 20.89 -11.83
C TYR A 855 -1.25 20.67 -11.31
N TYR A 856 -0.23 20.87 -12.14
CA TYR A 856 1.17 20.80 -11.70
C TYR A 856 1.51 21.91 -10.69
N PHE A 857 1.02 23.13 -10.88
CA PHE A 857 1.15 24.21 -9.89
C PHE A 857 0.36 23.92 -8.60
N LYS A 858 -0.93 23.52 -8.70
CA LYS A 858 -1.77 23.12 -7.54
C LYS A 858 -1.09 22.03 -6.71
N TYR A 859 -0.52 21.01 -7.36
CA TYR A 859 0.23 19.94 -6.70
C TYR A 859 1.52 20.46 -6.04
N LYS A 860 2.33 21.25 -6.77
CA LYS A 860 3.59 21.82 -6.26
C LYS A 860 3.37 22.69 -5.02
N GLU A 861 2.29 23.47 -4.97
CA GLU A 861 1.96 24.29 -3.79
C GLU A 861 1.58 23.41 -2.58
N SER A 862 0.78 22.36 -2.79
CA SER A 862 0.39 21.43 -1.72
C SER A 862 1.58 20.76 -1.01
N LEU A 863 2.73 20.63 -1.69
CA LEU A 863 3.95 20.05 -1.12
C LEU A 863 4.82 21.03 -0.31
N LEU A 864 4.58 22.35 -0.37
CA LEU A 864 5.43 23.35 0.31
C LEU A 864 5.12 23.51 1.80
N LYS A 865 3.84 23.59 2.20
CA LYS A 865 3.45 23.71 3.61
C LYS A 865 3.94 22.51 4.46
N PRO A 866 3.83 21.25 4.00
CA PRO A 866 4.32 20.08 4.74
C PRO A 866 5.85 20.07 4.88
N GLN A 867 6.59 20.53 3.87
CA GLN A 867 8.05 20.55 3.88
C GLN A 867 8.60 21.28 5.10
N ASN A 868 8.15 22.50 5.35
CA ASN A 868 8.68 23.36 6.40
C ASN A 868 8.44 22.76 7.81
N LEU A 869 7.26 22.17 8.03
CA LEU A 869 6.93 21.47 9.29
C LEU A 869 7.81 20.24 9.52
N LEU A 870 8.12 19.50 8.45
CA LEU A 870 8.98 18.32 8.52
C LEU A 870 10.44 18.69 8.76
N GLU A 871 10.98 19.68 8.05
CA GLU A 871 12.37 20.13 8.21
C GLU A 871 12.66 20.56 9.65
N HIS A 872 11.73 21.27 10.31
CA HIS A 872 11.86 21.64 11.73
C HIS A 872 11.79 20.42 12.67
N LYS A 873 10.84 19.50 12.50
CA LYS A 873 10.74 18.28 13.33
C LYS A 873 11.95 17.36 13.16
N TYR A 874 12.51 17.24 11.96
CA TYR A 874 13.75 16.47 11.73
C TYR A 874 14.95 17.09 12.44
N LEU A 875 15.05 18.43 12.49
CA LEU A 875 16.12 19.12 13.19
C LEU A 875 16.11 18.80 14.68
N LEU A 876 14.97 18.98 15.36
CA LEU A 876 14.82 18.71 16.80
C LEU A 876 15.10 17.24 17.13
N ASN A 877 14.50 16.31 16.38
CA ASN A 877 14.68 14.86 16.59
C ASN A 877 16.16 14.45 16.57
N ASN A 878 16.91 14.93 15.56
CA ASN A 878 18.28 14.49 15.34
C ASN A 878 19.26 15.05 16.38
N ILE A 879 18.95 16.21 16.98
CA ILE A 879 19.72 16.74 18.11
C ILE A 879 19.49 15.86 19.35
N TRP A 880 18.25 15.55 19.71
CA TRP A 880 17.96 14.66 20.85
C TRP A 880 18.54 13.26 20.66
N ASN A 881 18.44 12.68 19.45
CA ASN A 881 19.06 11.38 19.12
C ASN A 881 20.60 11.42 19.22
N SER A 882 21.25 12.55 18.93
CA SER A 882 22.71 12.66 19.16
C SER A 882 23.05 12.90 20.63
N PHE A 883 22.17 13.56 21.40
CA PHE A 883 22.33 13.79 22.83
C PHE A 883 22.14 12.51 23.66
N THR A 884 21.17 11.64 23.31
CA THR A 884 20.99 10.33 23.98
C THR A 884 22.24 9.46 23.90
N ASN A 885 22.89 9.42 22.72
CA ASN A 885 24.10 8.62 22.50
C ASN A 885 25.35 9.16 23.23
N THR A 886 25.43 10.45 23.61
CA THR A 886 26.66 11.00 24.20
C THR A 886 26.79 10.79 25.70
N PHE A 887 25.68 10.55 26.41
CA PHE A 887 25.71 10.26 27.84
C PHE A 887 26.43 8.95 28.20
N GLN A 888 26.51 7.98 27.28
CA GLN A 888 27.33 6.79 27.45
C GLN A 888 28.80 7.16 27.76
N PHE A 889 29.34 8.16 27.05
CA PHE A 889 30.72 8.62 27.24
C PHE A 889 30.90 9.39 28.55
N ILE A 890 29.88 10.16 28.96
CA ILE A 890 29.87 10.91 30.24
C ILE A 890 29.84 9.92 31.41
N ALA A 891 29.05 8.84 31.32
CA ALA A 891 29.00 7.79 32.35
C ALA A 891 30.32 7.04 32.50
N VAL A 892 31.02 6.75 31.40
CA VAL A 892 32.37 6.19 31.41
C VAL A 892 33.35 7.12 32.14
N VAL A 893 33.39 8.42 31.79
CA VAL A 893 34.30 9.40 32.39
C VAL A 893 34.08 9.53 33.90
N ILE A 894 32.82 9.69 34.32
CA ILE A 894 32.45 9.80 35.75
C ILE A 894 32.80 8.51 36.49
N GLY A 895 32.52 7.35 35.90
CA GLY A 895 32.78 6.05 36.50
C GLY A 895 34.27 5.76 36.73
N PHE A 896 35.15 6.09 35.78
CA PHE A 896 36.59 5.96 35.99
C PHE A 896 37.16 7.05 36.91
N TYR A 897 36.68 8.30 36.83
CA TYR A 897 37.18 9.37 37.71
C TYR A 897 36.89 9.09 39.20
N TYR A 898 35.61 8.84 39.55
CA TYR A 898 35.26 8.49 40.94
C TYR A 898 35.73 7.08 41.34
N GLY A 899 35.89 6.19 40.37
CA GLY A 899 36.52 4.89 40.57
C GLY A 899 37.96 4.99 41.08
N ALA A 900 38.78 5.88 40.50
CA ALA A 900 40.13 6.16 40.98
C ALA A 900 40.14 6.71 42.43
N ILE A 901 39.26 7.67 42.75
CA ILE A 901 39.13 8.23 44.11
C ILE A 901 38.76 7.16 45.14
N LEU A 902 37.87 6.22 44.78
CA LEU A 902 37.49 5.11 45.67
C LEU A 902 38.58 4.03 45.80
N MET A 903 39.47 3.90 44.81
CA MET A 903 40.63 3.01 44.91
C MET A 903 41.75 3.59 45.79
N GLU A 904 42.03 4.89 45.67
CA GLU A 904 42.99 5.61 46.52
C GLU A 904 42.64 5.50 48.01
N ARG A 905 41.35 5.50 48.35
CA ARG A 905 40.82 5.35 49.71
C ARG A 905 40.76 3.90 50.22
N GLU A 906 41.35 2.94 49.49
CA GLU A 906 41.20 1.47 49.67
C GLU A 906 39.75 0.93 49.67
N ASP A 907 38.77 1.78 49.38
CA ASP A 907 37.32 1.53 49.45
C ASP A 907 36.83 0.54 48.37
N LEU A 908 37.63 0.37 47.29
CA LEU A 908 37.26 -0.37 46.09
C LEU A 908 38.49 -0.99 45.39
N SER A 909 38.32 -2.17 44.79
CA SER A 909 39.35 -2.78 43.93
C SER A 909 39.03 -2.57 42.44
N PHE A 910 40.08 -2.50 41.60
CA PHE A 910 39.95 -2.26 40.15
C PHE A 910 38.93 -3.19 39.48
N ASN A 911 38.95 -4.49 39.81
CA ASN A 911 38.03 -5.46 39.22
C ASN A 911 36.56 -5.13 39.55
N LYS A 912 36.26 -4.77 40.81
CA LYS A 912 34.91 -4.37 41.23
C LYS A 912 34.47 -3.06 40.59
N MET A 913 35.37 -2.07 40.54
CA MET A 913 35.15 -0.80 39.84
C MET A 913 34.82 -1.02 38.36
N TYR A 914 35.62 -1.83 37.66
CA TYR A 914 35.46 -2.11 36.23
C TYR A 914 34.17 -2.90 35.92
N ILE A 915 33.79 -3.84 36.79
CA ILE A 915 32.49 -4.53 36.69
C ILE A 915 31.33 -3.54 36.83
N VAL A 916 31.40 -2.61 37.77
CA VAL A 916 30.38 -1.56 37.96
C VAL A 916 30.27 -0.66 36.74
N THR A 917 31.39 -0.10 36.25
CA THR A 917 31.35 0.82 35.10
C THR A 917 30.86 0.13 33.82
N LYS A 918 31.32 -1.10 33.54
CA LYS A 918 30.85 -1.87 32.37
C LYS A 918 29.41 -2.36 32.49
N SER A 919 28.92 -2.70 33.69
CA SER A 919 27.51 -3.06 33.87
C SER A 919 26.59 -1.89 33.50
N ILE A 920 26.95 -0.66 33.90
CA ILE A 920 26.15 0.53 33.61
C ILE A 920 26.27 0.97 32.15
N GLU A 921 27.46 0.82 31.54
CA GLU A 921 27.66 1.02 30.09
C GLU A 921 26.69 0.15 29.25
N ILE A 922 26.60 -1.15 29.59
CA ILE A 922 25.66 -2.09 28.96
C ILE A 922 24.20 -1.72 29.22
N ALA A 923 23.86 -1.26 30.43
CA ALA A 923 22.51 -0.83 30.78
C ALA A 923 22.07 0.43 30.00
N ILE A 924 22.98 1.37 29.75
CA ILE A 924 22.73 2.55 28.90
C ILE A 924 22.56 2.12 27.43
N ASP A 925 23.38 1.20 26.90
CA ASP A 925 23.19 0.64 25.56
C ASP A 925 21.81 -0.05 25.42
N SER A 926 21.34 -0.74 26.45
CA SER A 926 20.01 -1.35 26.48
C SER A 926 18.88 -0.31 26.46
N LEU A 927 18.99 0.83 27.16
CA LEU A 927 18.05 1.95 27.04
C LEU A 927 18.03 2.54 25.62
N ILE A 928 19.20 2.74 25.00
CA ILE A 928 19.31 3.28 23.64
C ILE A 928 18.67 2.34 22.62
N LYS A 929 18.82 1.01 22.77
CA LYS A 929 18.11 0.03 21.92
C LYS A 929 16.60 0.11 22.10
N ILE A 930 16.09 0.23 23.33
CA ILE A 930 14.65 0.38 23.60
C ILE A 930 14.09 1.65 22.90
N SER A 931 14.80 2.78 22.97
CA SER A 931 14.45 4.01 22.24
C SER A 931 14.26 3.77 20.73
N ASN A 932 15.16 3.00 20.11
CA ASN A 932 15.08 2.70 18.67
C ASN A 932 13.93 1.74 18.29
N ILE A 933 13.28 1.07 19.25
CA ILE A 933 12.24 0.05 19.00
C ILE A 933 10.82 0.58 19.26
N LEU A 934 10.66 1.51 20.22
CA LEU A 934 9.36 2.08 20.61
C LEU A 934 8.52 2.62 19.43
N PRO A 935 9.06 3.43 18.49
CA PRO A 935 8.25 4.02 17.41
C PRO A 935 7.63 3.02 16.43
N ASP A 936 8.10 1.78 16.38
CA ASP A 936 7.48 0.68 15.61
C ASP A 936 6.59 -0.21 16.47
N TYR A 937 6.79 -0.22 17.80
CA TYR A 937 5.85 -0.84 18.75
C TYR A 937 4.51 -0.09 18.75
N ASP A 938 4.52 1.25 18.85
CA ASP A 938 3.29 2.06 18.94
C ASP A 938 2.39 1.88 17.71
N LYS A 939 2.96 1.91 16.49
CA LYS A 939 2.25 1.61 15.22
C LYS A 939 1.64 0.20 15.22
N SER A 940 2.31 -0.74 15.88
CA SER A 940 1.83 -2.12 15.98
C SER A 940 0.69 -2.24 16.98
N VAL A 941 0.67 -1.43 18.05
CA VAL A 941 -0.47 -1.31 18.98
C VAL A 941 -1.68 -0.66 18.30
N GLU A 942 -1.49 0.42 17.55
CA GLU A 942 -2.53 1.08 16.72
C GLU A 942 -3.21 0.05 15.79
N ALA A 943 -2.40 -0.69 15.03
CA ALA A 943 -2.89 -1.75 14.15
C ALA A 943 -3.58 -2.89 14.91
N PHE A 944 -3.12 -3.27 16.11
CA PHE A 944 -3.78 -4.27 16.94
C PHE A 944 -5.18 -3.82 17.37
N GLY A 945 -5.33 -2.53 17.75
CA GLY A 945 -6.61 -1.93 18.13
C GLY A 945 -7.65 -2.02 17.01
N HIS A 946 -7.29 -1.66 15.77
CA HIS A 946 -8.19 -1.80 14.62
C HIS A 946 -8.57 -3.25 14.31
N ILE A 947 -7.65 -4.19 14.50
CA ILE A 947 -7.89 -5.61 14.28
C ILE A 947 -8.86 -6.18 15.33
N LEU A 948 -8.72 -5.78 16.60
CA LEU A 948 -9.70 -6.12 17.65
C LEU A 948 -11.05 -5.45 17.40
N GLU A 949 -11.09 -4.17 17.00
CA GLU A 949 -12.34 -3.47 16.66
C GLU A 949 -13.11 -4.13 15.49
N ILE A 950 -12.40 -4.87 14.62
CA ILE A 950 -13.01 -5.68 13.56
C ILE A 950 -13.42 -7.06 14.09
N ILE A 951 -12.63 -7.72 14.94
CA ILE A 951 -12.92 -9.08 15.44
C ILE A 951 -14.06 -9.09 16.47
N ASP A 952 -14.08 -8.14 17.41
CA ASP A 952 -15.05 -8.12 18.52
C ASP A 952 -16.39 -7.45 18.13
N LYS A 953 -16.47 -6.84 16.94
CA LYS A 953 -17.68 -6.22 16.39
C LYS A 953 -18.72 -7.28 16.02
N LYS A 954 -19.69 -7.50 16.89
CA LYS A 954 -20.87 -8.34 16.63
C LYS A 954 -21.79 -7.71 15.59
N SER A 955 -22.31 -8.53 14.68
CA SER A 955 -23.39 -8.21 13.75
C SER A 955 -24.75 -8.18 14.46
N ASN A 956 -25.73 -7.44 13.90
CA ASN A 956 -27.11 -7.48 14.39
C ASN A 956 -27.92 -8.61 13.73
N ILE A 957 -27.46 -9.10 12.58
CA ILE A 957 -28.11 -10.10 11.72
C ILE A 957 -27.08 -11.19 11.36
N ASP A 958 -26.51 -11.81 12.39
CA ASP A 958 -25.46 -12.83 12.27
C ASP A 958 -25.97 -14.12 11.59
N SER A 959 -25.24 -14.60 10.58
CA SER A 959 -25.50 -15.86 9.88
C SER A 959 -24.79 -17.08 10.51
N SER A 960 -23.94 -16.86 11.51
CA SER A 960 -23.22 -17.90 12.25
C SER A 960 -24.02 -18.48 13.43
N GLU A 961 -25.03 -17.77 13.95
CA GLU A 961 -25.87 -18.28 15.04
C GLU A 961 -26.70 -19.50 14.59
N SER A 962 -26.68 -20.55 15.40
CA SER A 962 -27.55 -21.74 15.26
C SER A 962 -28.94 -21.55 15.87
N LYS A 963 -29.24 -20.37 16.42
CA LYS A 963 -30.55 -20.04 17.02
C LYS A 963 -31.64 -19.85 15.96
N GLY A 964 -32.88 -19.82 16.42
CA GLY A 964 -34.06 -19.61 15.59
C GLY A 964 -34.66 -20.91 15.05
N ILE A 965 -35.82 -20.77 14.42
CA ILE A 965 -36.63 -21.89 13.93
C ILE A 965 -35.96 -22.50 12.69
N ILE A 966 -35.68 -23.81 12.76
CA ILE A 966 -35.17 -24.65 11.66
C ILE A 966 -36.24 -25.67 11.21
N LYS A 967 -37.23 -25.95 12.07
CA LYS A 967 -38.42 -26.77 11.79
C LYS A 967 -39.61 -26.30 12.66
N LEU A 968 -40.83 -26.39 12.14
CA LEU A 968 -42.10 -25.91 12.75
C LEU A 968 -42.59 -26.71 13.99
N ASN A 969 -41.71 -27.46 14.66
CA ASN A 969 -42.03 -28.53 15.60
C ASN A 969 -42.52 -28.09 17.01
N LYS A 970 -43.09 -26.88 17.20
CA LYS A 970 -43.37 -26.36 18.56
C LYS A 970 -44.66 -25.54 18.78
N ILE A 971 -45.58 -25.45 17.82
CA ILE A 971 -46.78 -24.60 17.93
C ILE A 971 -48.11 -25.39 17.90
N CYS A 972 -48.15 -26.58 17.30
CA CYS A 972 -49.39 -27.38 17.22
C CYS A 972 -49.58 -28.27 18.46
N SER A 973 -50.48 -27.89 19.37
CA SER A 973 -50.87 -28.66 20.56
C SER A 973 -52.20 -29.42 20.42
N ASN A 974 -52.62 -29.74 19.18
CA ASN A 974 -53.85 -30.50 18.87
C ASN A 974 -53.49 -31.69 17.97
N GLU A 975 -53.85 -32.91 18.38
CA GLU A 975 -53.29 -34.14 17.78
C GLU A 975 -53.93 -34.55 16.43
N ASN A 976 -55.08 -33.98 16.06
CA ASN A 976 -55.88 -34.45 14.92
C ASN A 976 -55.47 -33.93 13.53
N ASP A 977 -54.48 -33.03 13.40
CA ASP A 977 -53.99 -32.51 12.10
C ASP A 977 -52.60 -33.06 11.69
N ALA A 978 -52.11 -34.09 12.38
CA ALA A 978 -50.74 -34.62 12.31
C ALA A 978 -50.28 -35.15 10.92
N LEU A 979 -51.14 -35.14 9.89
CA LEU A 979 -50.85 -35.70 8.56
C LEU A 979 -50.54 -34.65 7.47
N LYS A 980 -50.63 -33.33 7.74
CA LYS A 980 -50.41 -32.27 6.73
C LYS A 980 -49.02 -31.60 6.77
N LYS A 981 -48.00 -32.42 6.49
CA LYS A 981 -46.68 -32.08 5.89
C LYS A 981 -45.83 -30.97 6.55
N ASN A 982 -44.70 -31.39 7.12
CA ASN A 982 -43.58 -30.57 7.60
C ASN A 982 -42.81 -29.81 6.48
N ILE A 983 -43.47 -28.97 5.70
CA ILE A 983 -42.89 -28.31 4.52
C ILE A 983 -43.27 -26.83 4.52
N LEU A 984 -42.26 -25.96 4.50
CA LEU A 984 -42.41 -24.52 4.27
C LEU A 984 -43.10 -24.31 2.91
N LYS A 985 -44.23 -23.61 2.94
CA LYS A 985 -45.02 -23.27 1.75
C LYS A 985 -44.32 -22.13 1.02
N GLY A 986 -44.17 -21.00 1.70
CA GLY A 986 -43.75 -19.73 1.13
C GLY A 986 -44.91 -18.75 0.95
N ASP A 987 -45.87 -18.72 1.88
CA ASP A 987 -46.81 -17.61 2.03
C ASP A 987 -46.04 -16.41 2.61
N ILE A 988 -46.19 -15.19 2.08
CA ILE A 988 -45.49 -14.00 2.59
C ILE A 988 -46.48 -12.91 2.97
N LEU A 989 -46.33 -12.37 4.18
CA LEU A 989 -47.06 -11.22 4.69
C LEU A 989 -46.09 -10.07 4.98
N LEU A 990 -46.37 -8.90 4.39
CA LEU A 990 -45.70 -7.64 4.70
C LEU A 990 -46.62 -6.84 5.63
N ASP A 991 -46.17 -6.53 6.85
CA ASP A 991 -46.91 -5.73 7.83
C ASP A 991 -46.22 -4.38 8.06
N ASN A 992 -46.94 -3.27 7.79
CA ASN A 992 -46.68 -1.91 8.28
C ASN A 992 -45.21 -1.43 8.17
N LEU A 993 -44.53 -1.82 7.09
CA LEU A 993 -43.09 -1.67 6.93
C LEU A 993 -42.67 -0.20 6.85
N LYS A 994 -41.72 0.19 7.72
CA LYS A 994 -40.93 1.42 7.58
C LYS A 994 -39.44 1.08 7.58
N PHE A 995 -38.70 1.58 6.59
CA PHE A 995 -37.28 1.32 6.44
C PHE A 995 -36.47 2.55 5.98
N VAL A 996 -35.25 2.63 6.51
CA VAL A 996 -34.23 3.64 6.27
C VAL A 996 -32.89 2.89 6.19
N TYR A 997 -32.04 3.19 5.20
CA TYR A 997 -30.71 2.58 5.15
C TYR A 997 -29.83 3.11 6.30
N PRO A 998 -29.12 2.24 7.06
CA PRO A 998 -28.22 2.67 8.14
C PRO A 998 -27.05 3.58 7.71
N SER A 999 -26.80 3.70 6.41
CA SER A 999 -25.82 4.61 5.81
C SER A 999 -26.38 5.99 5.43
N ARG A 1000 -27.72 6.16 5.45
CA ARG A 1000 -28.43 7.42 5.16
C ARG A 1000 -29.64 7.57 6.10
N PRO A 1001 -29.42 7.76 7.42
CA PRO A 1001 -30.48 7.75 8.44
C PRO A 1001 -31.55 8.84 8.25
N GLU A 1002 -31.24 9.91 7.53
CA GLU A 1002 -32.20 10.99 7.21
C GLU A 1002 -33.18 10.60 6.09
N THR A 1003 -32.82 9.64 5.22
CA THR A 1003 -33.62 9.28 4.04
C THR A 1003 -34.40 7.99 4.26
N VAL A 1004 -35.64 8.12 4.73
CA VAL A 1004 -36.65 7.05 4.65
C VAL A 1004 -36.78 6.59 3.20
N VAL A 1005 -36.84 5.28 2.97
CA VAL A 1005 -36.97 4.66 1.64
C VAL A 1005 -38.30 3.92 1.46
N LEU A 1006 -38.84 3.34 2.53
CA LEU A 1006 -40.18 2.74 2.56
C LEU A 1006 -40.90 3.24 3.82
N ASP A 1007 -42.19 3.62 3.70
CA ASP A 1007 -43.06 3.95 4.84
C ASP A 1007 -44.52 3.63 4.47
N PHE A 1008 -44.96 2.42 4.77
CA PHE A 1008 -46.31 1.96 4.43
C PHE A 1008 -47.33 2.48 5.46
N ASP A 1009 -48.32 3.24 4.99
CA ASP A 1009 -49.34 3.88 5.82
C ASP A 1009 -50.37 2.89 6.37
N ASN A 1010 -51.10 3.33 7.40
CA ASN A 1010 -52.24 2.63 8.03
C ASN A 1010 -53.35 2.13 7.08
N LYS A 1011 -53.40 2.55 5.82
CA LYS A 1011 -54.34 2.04 4.80
C LYS A 1011 -53.88 0.72 4.15
N ASN A 1012 -52.57 0.48 4.08
CA ASN A 1012 -51.96 -0.67 3.41
C ASN A 1012 -51.14 -1.49 4.42
N LYS A 1013 -51.73 -1.80 5.58
CA LYS A 1013 -51.02 -2.46 6.69
C LYS A 1013 -50.52 -3.84 6.30
N ASN A 1014 -51.43 -4.71 5.85
CA ASN A 1014 -51.15 -6.11 5.55
C ASN A 1014 -51.17 -6.30 4.03
N ILE A 1015 -50.11 -6.87 3.47
CA ILE A 1015 -50.05 -7.28 2.06
C ILE A 1015 -49.60 -8.75 2.02
N GLU A 1016 -50.47 -9.60 1.51
CA GLU A 1016 -50.26 -11.04 1.42
C GLU A 1016 -49.92 -11.46 -0.01
N ILE A 1017 -48.88 -12.28 -0.14
CA ILE A 1017 -48.45 -12.94 -1.36
C ILE A 1017 -48.57 -14.45 -1.09
N PRO A 1018 -49.69 -15.08 -1.47
CA PRO A 1018 -49.96 -16.47 -1.13
C PRO A 1018 -49.14 -17.45 -1.99
N PHE A 1019 -48.98 -18.67 -1.48
CA PHE A 1019 -48.11 -19.70 -2.02
C PHE A 1019 -48.33 -19.96 -3.52
N GLY A 1020 -47.21 -20.03 -4.27
CA GLY A 1020 -47.21 -20.42 -5.67
C GLY A 1020 -47.68 -19.34 -6.65
N LYS A 1021 -48.04 -18.14 -6.16
CA LYS A 1021 -48.40 -17.00 -7.00
C LYS A 1021 -47.18 -16.16 -7.42
N LYS A 1022 -47.33 -15.44 -8.53
CA LYS A 1022 -46.36 -14.47 -9.06
C LYS A 1022 -46.73 -13.06 -8.62
N CYS A 1023 -45.83 -12.38 -7.89
CA CYS A 1023 -45.99 -10.99 -7.45
C CYS A 1023 -44.95 -10.07 -8.13
N ALA A 1024 -45.42 -8.99 -8.76
CA ALA A 1024 -44.58 -7.98 -9.39
C ALA A 1024 -44.47 -6.73 -8.52
N ILE A 1025 -43.28 -6.11 -8.49
CA ILE A 1025 -43.03 -4.82 -7.83
C ILE A 1025 -42.64 -3.79 -8.88
N VAL A 1026 -43.45 -2.75 -9.02
CA VAL A 1026 -43.39 -1.74 -10.10
C VAL A 1026 -43.29 -0.34 -9.51
N GLY A 1027 -42.66 0.59 -10.25
CA GLY A 1027 -42.53 1.99 -9.86
C GLY A 1027 -41.31 2.66 -10.49
N ASN A 1028 -41.11 3.95 -10.21
CA ASN A 1028 -39.96 4.71 -10.70
C ASN A 1028 -38.65 4.22 -10.05
N SER A 1029 -37.52 4.43 -10.74
CA SER A 1029 -36.20 4.14 -10.15
C SER A 1029 -35.99 4.92 -8.83
N GLY A 1030 -35.39 4.26 -7.84
CA GLY A 1030 -35.20 4.80 -6.49
C GLY A 1030 -36.44 4.77 -5.58
N CYS A 1031 -37.60 4.23 -6.00
CA CYS A 1031 -38.79 4.17 -5.14
C CYS A 1031 -38.74 3.13 -4.00
N GLY A 1032 -37.74 2.24 -4.00
CA GLY A 1032 -37.52 1.22 -2.96
C GLY A 1032 -37.75 -0.24 -3.38
N LYS A 1033 -37.93 -0.55 -4.68
CA LYS A 1033 -38.23 -1.91 -5.17
C LYS A 1033 -37.26 -2.99 -4.63
N SER A 1034 -35.98 -2.90 -4.99
CA SER A 1034 -34.91 -3.85 -4.61
C SER A 1034 -34.59 -3.82 -3.10
N THR A 1035 -34.95 -2.73 -2.39
CA THR A 1035 -34.90 -2.66 -0.93
C THR A 1035 -35.84 -3.69 -0.29
N LEU A 1036 -36.98 -3.99 -0.92
CA LEU A 1036 -37.95 -4.97 -0.45
C LEU A 1036 -37.40 -6.41 -0.60
N ILE A 1037 -36.70 -6.72 -1.70
CA ILE A 1037 -35.93 -7.97 -1.85
C ILE A 1037 -34.85 -8.11 -0.75
N GLY A 1038 -34.11 -7.03 -0.47
CA GLY A 1038 -33.11 -7.02 0.61
C GLY A 1038 -33.69 -7.24 2.01
N LEU A 1039 -34.91 -6.76 2.28
CA LEU A 1039 -35.62 -7.03 3.54
C LEU A 1039 -36.10 -8.50 3.61
N ILE A 1040 -36.59 -9.07 2.50
CA ILE A 1040 -37.03 -10.49 2.47
C ILE A 1040 -35.85 -11.45 2.66
N LEU A 1041 -34.68 -11.19 2.05
CA LEU A 1041 -33.45 -11.94 2.30
C LEU A 1041 -32.84 -11.70 3.69
N ARG A 1042 -33.46 -10.80 4.49
CA ARG A 1042 -32.98 -10.32 5.78
C ARG A 1042 -31.50 -9.92 5.69
N TRP A 1043 -31.20 -9.06 4.71
CA TRP A 1043 -29.96 -8.27 4.65
C TRP A 1043 -30.05 -7.04 5.57
N TYR A 1044 -31.29 -6.64 5.87
CA TYR A 1044 -31.68 -5.53 6.72
C TYR A 1044 -32.92 -5.94 7.53
N ASP A 1045 -33.08 -5.34 8.70
CA ASP A 1045 -34.32 -5.39 9.47
C ASP A 1045 -35.11 -4.07 9.27
N PRO A 1046 -36.45 -4.10 9.25
CA PRO A 1046 -37.27 -2.88 9.26
C PRO A 1046 -37.26 -2.19 10.62
N ILE A 1047 -37.55 -0.87 10.63
CA ILE A 1047 -37.63 -0.02 11.83
C ILE A 1047 -39.03 -0.07 12.45
N ARG A 1048 -40.08 -0.15 11.61
CA ARG A 1048 -41.47 -0.40 12.01
C ARG A 1048 -42.01 -1.55 11.16
N GLY A 1049 -42.90 -2.34 11.74
CA GLY A 1049 -43.53 -3.47 11.05
C GLY A 1049 -42.61 -4.69 10.94
N GLY A 1050 -43.02 -5.66 10.13
CA GLY A 1050 -42.32 -6.93 9.97
C GLY A 1050 -42.56 -7.58 8.62
N ILE A 1051 -41.68 -8.50 8.27
CA ILE A 1051 -41.92 -9.47 7.20
C ILE A 1051 -42.16 -10.81 7.88
N PHE A 1052 -43.25 -11.45 7.51
CA PHE A 1052 -43.63 -12.77 7.99
C PHE A 1052 -43.65 -13.73 6.81
N LEU A 1053 -43.17 -14.94 7.03
CA LEU A 1053 -43.16 -16.03 6.05
C LEU A 1053 -43.80 -17.25 6.72
N ASP A 1054 -44.78 -17.87 6.04
CA ASP A 1054 -45.70 -18.85 6.64
C ASP A 1054 -46.25 -18.37 8.01
N TYR A 1055 -46.61 -17.09 8.09
CA TYR A 1055 -47.11 -16.35 9.28
C TYR A 1055 -46.12 -16.18 10.45
N ILE A 1056 -44.87 -16.67 10.34
CA ILE A 1056 -43.82 -16.50 11.35
C ILE A 1056 -42.87 -15.37 10.94
N ASN A 1057 -42.43 -14.54 11.90
CA ASN A 1057 -41.57 -13.40 11.61
C ASN A 1057 -40.19 -13.85 11.08
N THR A 1058 -39.65 -13.20 10.04
CA THR A 1058 -38.32 -13.53 9.49
C THR A 1058 -37.18 -13.37 10.49
N LYS A 1059 -37.42 -12.66 11.61
CA LYS A 1059 -36.48 -12.57 12.74
C LYS A 1059 -36.35 -13.85 13.55
N GLU A 1060 -37.41 -14.66 13.64
CA GLU A 1060 -37.47 -15.87 14.47
C GLU A 1060 -36.88 -17.12 13.81
N TYR A 1061 -36.85 -17.15 12.47
CA TYR A 1061 -36.19 -18.23 11.72
C TYR A 1061 -34.67 -18.18 11.87
N ASN A 1062 -34.03 -19.36 11.82
CA ASN A 1062 -32.58 -19.42 11.66
C ASN A 1062 -32.20 -18.82 10.30
N LEU A 1063 -31.30 -17.82 10.31
CA LEU A 1063 -31.00 -17.01 9.12
C LEU A 1063 -30.44 -17.83 7.96
N LYS A 1064 -29.57 -18.81 8.26
CA LYS A 1064 -29.00 -19.70 7.24
C LYS A 1064 -30.08 -20.60 6.63
N TRP A 1065 -30.91 -21.22 7.46
CA TRP A 1065 -32.01 -22.08 7.01
C TRP A 1065 -33.06 -21.31 6.19
N LEU A 1066 -33.40 -20.09 6.60
CA LEU A 1066 -34.29 -19.19 5.84
C LEU A 1066 -33.72 -18.94 4.44
N ARG A 1067 -32.44 -18.56 4.36
CA ARG A 1067 -31.73 -18.37 3.07
C ARG A 1067 -31.46 -19.68 2.31
N GLU A 1068 -31.60 -20.86 2.93
CA GLU A 1068 -31.60 -22.14 2.21
C GLU A 1068 -32.91 -22.38 1.43
N GLN A 1069 -34.05 -21.81 1.86
CA GLN A 1069 -35.33 -21.93 1.16
C GLN A 1069 -35.54 -20.90 0.03
N ILE A 1070 -34.69 -19.88 -0.05
CA ILE A 1070 -34.81 -18.76 -0.98
C ILE A 1070 -33.72 -18.86 -2.06
N SER A 1071 -34.01 -18.41 -3.28
CA SER A 1071 -32.99 -18.09 -4.29
C SER A 1071 -33.21 -16.69 -4.85
N ILE A 1072 -32.11 -16.01 -5.14
CA ILE A 1072 -32.09 -14.72 -5.84
C ILE A 1072 -31.40 -14.87 -7.21
N VAL A 1073 -32.00 -14.24 -8.21
CA VAL A 1073 -31.35 -13.84 -9.47
C VAL A 1073 -31.28 -12.31 -9.46
N ASP A 1074 -30.06 -11.79 -9.48
CA ASP A 1074 -29.72 -10.36 -9.39
C ASP A 1074 -29.59 -9.74 -10.80
N GLN A 1075 -29.67 -8.42 -10.88
CA GLN A 1075 -29.47 -7.62 -12.09
C GLN A 1075 -28.02 -7.72 -12.57
N GLU A 1076 -27.07 -7.59 -11.65
CA GLU A 1076 -25.65 -7.85 -11.92
C GLU A 1076 -25.33 -9.33 -11.68
N HIS A 1077 -25.05 -10.08 -12.73
CA HIS A 1077 -24.74 -11.52 -12.68
C HIS A 1077 -23.35 -11.80 -12.08
N ARG A 1078 -23.19 -11.62 -10.75
CA ARG A 1078 -21.88 -11.80 -10.09
C ARG A 1078 -21.49 -13.29 -10.00
N LEU A 1079 -20.54 -13.66 -10.85
CA LEU A 1079 -19.91 -14.97 -10.86
C LEU A 1079 -18.57 -14.94 -10.10
N LEU A 1080 -18.18 -16.08 -9.56
CA LEU A 1080 -16.94 -16.29 -8.79
C LEU A 1080 -15.83 -16.75 -9.74
N ASN A 1081 -14.55 -16.48 -9.42
CA ASN A 1081 -13.41 -16.84 -10.28
C ASN A 1081 -13.04 -18.33 -10.10
N ILE A 1082 -13.99 -19.21 -10.41
CA ILE A 1082 -13.94 -20.67 -10.29
C ILE A 1082 -14.53 -21.31 -11.57
N SER A 1083 -14.64 -22.64 -11.64
CA SER A 1083 -15.25 -23.28 -12.82
C SER A 1083 -16.73 -22.93 -12.98
N ILE A 1084 -17.29 -23.13 -14.18
CA ILE A 1084 -18.74 -22.98 -14.42
C ILE A 1084 -19.53 -23.96 -13.53
N LYS A 1085 -19.06 -25.20 -13.43
CA LYS A 1085 -19.58 -26.24 -12.53
C LYS A 1085 -19.64 -25.77 -11.07
N ASP A 1086 -18.54 -25.25 -10.53
CA ASP A 1086 -18.48 -24.82 -9.13
C ASP A 1086 -19.33 -23.55 -8.89
N ASN A 1087 -19.43 -22.66 -9.90
CA ASN A 1087 -20.35 -21.53 -9.90
C ASN A 1087 -21.83 -21.95 -9.81
N ILE A 1088 -22.20 -23.08 -10.42
CA ILE A 1088 -23.56 -23.65 -10.31
C ILE A 1088 -23.72 -24.37 -8.96
N CYS A 1089 -22.77 -25.22 -8.57
CA CYS A 1089 -22.75 -25.90 -7.26
C CYS A 1089 -22.78 -24.92 -6.07
N TYR A 1090 -22.47 -23.64 -6.26
CA TYR A 1090 -22.68 -22.62 -5.22
C TYR A 1090 -24.12 -22.58 -4.70
N GLY A 1091 -25.12 -22.92 -5.53
CA GLY A 1091 -26.49 -23.10 -5.08
C GLY A 1091 -26.63 -24.22 -4.05
N ARG A 1092 -25.97 -25.35 -4.28
CA ARG A 1092 -26.05 -26.55 -3.44
C ARG A 1092 -24.71 -27.31 -3.48
N PRO A 1093 -23.79 -27.08 -2.52
CA PRO A 1093 -22.42 -27.60 -2.60
C PRO A 1093 -22.26 -29.12 -2.75
N ASN A 1094 -23.27 -29.88 -2.30
CA ASN A 1094 -23.29 -31.35 -2.35
C ASN A 1094 -24.01 -31.90 -3.60
N ALA A 1095 -24.30 -31.08 -4.62
CA ALA A 1095 -25.02 -31.51 -5.81
C ALA A 1095 -24.19 -32.46 -6.70
N THR A 1096 -24.86 -33.42 -7.33
CA THR A 1096 -24.19 -34.40 -8.22
C THR A 1096 -23.97 -33.85 -9.62
N LYS A 1097 -23.06 -34.46 -10.41
CA LYS A 1097 -22.82 -34.03 -11.80
C LYS A 1097 -24.07 -34.14 -12.68
N SER A 1098 -25.00 -35.04 -12.37
CA SER A 1098 -26.31 -35.12 -13.05
C SER A 1098 -27.22 -33.96 -12.69
N GLU A 1099 -27.35 -33.58 -11.41
CA GLU A 1099 -28.15 -32.42 -10.99
C GLU A 1099 -27.63 -31.10 -11.59
N ILE A 1100 -26.31 -30.96 -11.74
CA ILE A 1100 -25.68 -29.79 -12.42
C ILE A 1100 -26.10 -29.73 -13.90
N ILE A 1101 -26.05 -30.86 -14.61
CA ILE A 1101 -26.42 -30.95 -16.03
C ILE A 1101 -27.92 -30.70 -16.23
N GLU A 1102 -28.76 -31.25 -15.34
CA GLU A 1102 -30.21 -31.01 -15.33
C GLU A 1102 -30.53 -29.53 -15.14
N ALA A 1103 -29.96 -28.89 -14.11
CA ALA A 1103 -30.13 -27.46 -13.87
C ALA A 1103 -29.65 -26.61 -15.06
N SER A 1104 -28.56 -27.00 -15.72
CA SER A 1104 -28.02 -26.32 -16.91
C SER A 1104 -28.86 -26.51 -18.18
N LYS A 1105 -29.58 -27.62 -18.30
CA LYS A 1105 -30.57 -27.84 -19.37
C LYS A 1105 -31.83 -27.01 -19.14
N ILE A 1106 -32.34 -26.96 -17.91
CA ILE A 1106 -33.49 -26.11 -17.55
C ILE A 1106 -33.15 -24.62 -17.76
N ALA A 1107 -31.92 -24.21 -17.43
CA ALA A 1107 -31.39 -22.86 -17.63
C ALA A 1107 -30.99 -22.52 -19.09
N ASN A 1108 -31.22 -23.41 -20.06
CA ASN A 1108 -30.88 -23.21 -21.47
C ASN A 1108 -29.40 -22.81 -21.71
N ILE A 1109 -28.45 -23.44 -20.98
CA ILE A 1109 -27.01 -23.13 -21.04
C ILE A 1109 -26.11 -24.36 -21.26
N HIS A 1110 -26.63 -25.58 -21.10
CA HIS A 1110 -25.85 -26.83 -21.22
C HIS A 1110 -25.08 -26.96 -22.53
N ASP A 1111 -25.71 -26.71 -23.67
CA ASP A 1111 -25.11 -26.97 -24.99
C ASP A 1111 -24.02 -25.94 -25.32
N PHE A 1112 -24.20 -24.70 -24.83
CA PHE A 1112 -23.14 -23.70 -24.84
C PHE A 1112 -21.95 -24.14 -23.96
N ILE A 1113 -22.20 -24.65 -22.75
CA ILE A 1113 -21.11 -25.16 -21.89
C ILE A 1113 -20.37 -26.32 -22.58
N ASN A 1114 -21.09 -27.23 -23.25
CA ASN A 1114 -20.48 -28.32 -24.02
C ASN A 1114 -19.63 -27.83 -25.22
N SER A 1115 -19.86 -26.60 -25.72
CA SER A 1115 -19.06 -26.00 -26.79
C SER A 1115 -17.75 -25.33 -26.32
N LEU A 1116 -17.55 -25.20 -25.00
CA LEU A 1116 -16.32 -24.69 -24.42
C LEU A 1116 -15.24 -25.79 -24.37
N PRO A 1117 -13.94 -25.45 -24.59
CA PRO A 1117 -12.87 -26.46 -24.70
C PRO A 1117 -12.60 -27.24 -23.41
N GLU A 1118 -12.96 -26.71 -22.24
CA GLU A 1118 -12.88 -27.39 -20.93
C GLU A 1118 -14.28 -27.74 -20.38
N GLY A 1119 -15.32 -27.58 -21.20
CA GLY A 1119 -16.71 -27.87 -20.84
C GLY A 1119 -17.15 -27.18 -19.56
N TYR A 1120 -17.68 -27.98 -18.63
CA TYR A 1120 -18.12 -27.57 -17.29
C TYR A 1120 -16.99 -27.11 -16.36
N ASP A 1121 -15.77 -27.59 -16.58
CA ASP A 1121 -14.62 -27.29 -15.72
C ASP A 1121 -13.90 -25.99 -16.16
N THR A 1122 -14.30 -25.40 -17.29
CA THR A 1122 -13.86 -24.07 -17.79
C THR A 1122 -13.92 -23.01 -16.69
N ILE A 1123 -12.79 -22.32 -16.46
CA ILE A 1123 -12.69 -21.23 -15.48
C ILE A 1123 -13.24 -19.92 -16.09
N ILE A 1124 -14.11 -19.26 -15.34
CA ILE A 1124 -14.75 -17.98 -15.71
C ILE A 1124 -14.36 -16.87 -14.73
N GLY A 1125 -14.43 -15.60 -15.18
CA GLY A 1125 -14.10 -14.42 -14.37
C GLY A 1125 -12.96 -13.54 -14.93
N ASN A 1126 -12.47 -12.62 -14.09
CA ASN A 1126 -11.64 -11.48 -14.52
C ASN A 1126 -10.29 -11.86 -15.19
N ASN A 1127 -9.83 -13.10 -15.07
CA ASN A 1127 -8.64 -13.60 -15.75
C ASN A 1127 -8.90 -14.23 -17.13
N ASN A 1128 -9.97 -13.80 -17.80
CA ASN A 1128 -10.03 -13.62 -19.26
C ASN A 1128 -9.95 -14.88 -20.17
N ALA A 1129 -9.91 -16.10 -19.62
CA ALA A 1129 -9.89 -17.34 -20.42
C ALA A 1129 -11.12 -17.48 -21.33
N SER A 1130 -12.28 -17.04 -20.85
CA SER A 1130 -13.49 -16.82 -21.64
C SER A 1130 -14.09 -15.46 -21.29
N LYS A 1131 -14.66 -14.77 -22.29
CA LYS A 1131 -15.63 -13.70 -22.07
C LYS A 1131 -17.00 -14.28 -22.44
N LEU A 1132 -17.81 -14.52 -21.44
CA LEU A 1132 -19.22 -14.83 -21.63
C LEU A 1132 -19.99 -13.56 -22.05
N SER A 1133 -21.15 -13.72 -22.67
CA SER A 1133 -22.12 -12.61 -22.76
C SER A 1133 -22.92 -12.51 -21.46
N GLY A 1134 -23.49 -11.34 -21.15
CA GLY A 1134 -24.30 -11.18 -19.93
C GLY A 1134 -25.46 -12.17 -19.86
N GLY A 1135 -26.06 -12.50 -21.01
CA GLY A 1135 -27.07 -13.57 -21.10
C GLY A 1135 -26.55 -14.97 -20.77
N GLN A 1136 -25.30 -15.29 -21.07
CA GLN A 1136 -24.68 -16.55 -20.65
C GLN A 1136 -24.38 -16.53 -19.14
N GLU A 1137 -23.86 -15.42 -18.61
CA GLU A 1137 -23.57 -15.28 -17.17
C GLU A 1137 -24.85 -15.34 -16.32
N GLN A 1138 -25.92 -14.68 -16.76
CA GLN A 1138 -27.22 -14.71 -16.08
C GLN A 1138 -27.90 -16.08 -16.20
N ARG A 1139 -27.73 -16.83 -17.30
CA ARG A 1139 -28.16 -18.24 -17.37
C ARG A 1139 -27.37 -19.16 -16.43
N ILE A 1140 -26.08 -18.89 -16.18
CA ILE A 1140 -25.31 -19.60 -15.12
C ILE A 1140 -25.84 -19.24 -13.72
N ALA A 1141 -26.19 -17.97 -13.47
CA ALA A 1141 -26.83 -17.56 -12.22
C ALA A 1141 -28.22 -18.20 -12.02
N ILE A 1142 -28.99 -18.39 -13.11
CA ILE A 1142 -30.27 -19.11 -13.08
C ILE A 1142 -30.05 -20.61 -12.81
N ALA A 1143 -29.03 -21.25 -13.40
CA ALA A 1143 -28.67 -22.64 -13.06
C ALA A 1143 -28.29 -22.80 -11.56
N ARG A 1144 -27.57 -21.82 -10.98
CA ARG A 1144 -27.27 -21.73 -9.55
C ARG A 1144 -28.56 -21.59 -8.70
N ALA A 1145 -29.54 -20.81 -9.14
CA ALA A 1145 -30.85 -20.67 -8.48
C ALA A 1145 -31.73 -21.93 -8.62
N ILE A 1146 -31.65 -22.67 -9.74
CA ILE A 1146 -32.38 -23.92 -9.95
C ILE A 1146 -31.88 -25.02 -9.02
N ILE A 1147 -30.57 -25.23 -8.92
CA ILE A 1147 -29.98 -26.37 -8.18
C ILE A 1147 -30.18 -26.28 -6.66
N ARG A 1148 -30.50 -25.07 -6.14
CA ARG A 1148 -30.93 -24.81 -4.77
C ARG A 1148 -32.29 -25.45 -4.45
N ARG A 1149 -33.16 -25.67 -5.45
CA ARG A 1149 -34.57 -26.09 -5.33
C ARG A 1149 -35.39 -25.21 -4.35
N PRO A 1150 -35.39 -23.87 -4.51
CA PRO A 1150 -36.04 -22.94 -3.58
C PRO A 1150 -37.57 -23.09 -3.53
N LYS A 1151 -38.14 -22.61 -2.42
CA LYS A 1151 -39.59 -22.38 -2.23
C LYS A 1151 -40.00 -20.97 -2.66
N LEU A 1152 -39.16 -19.99 -2.34
CA LEU A 1152 -39.31 -18.60 -2.73
C LEU A 1152 -38.25 -18.22 -3.75
N LEU A 1153 -38.69 -17.66 -4.89
CA LEU A 1153 -37.81 -17.13 -5.93
C LEU A 1153 -37.90 -15.60 -5.95
N LEU A 1154 -36.74 -14.94 -5.85
CA LEU A 1154 -36.60 -13.49 -5.94
C LEU A 1154 -35.86 -13.13 -7.24
N LEU A 1155 -36.46 -12.26 -8.04
CA LEU A 1155 -35.92 -11.82 -9.34
C LEU A 1155 -35.77 -10.30 -9.32
N ASP A 1156 -34.54 -9.78 -9.23
CA ASP A 1156 -34.27 -8.33 -9.22
C ASP A 1156 -33.86 -7.89 -10.64
N GLU A 1157 -34.81 -7.35 -11.40
CA GLU A 1157 -34.63 -6.87 -12.79
C GLU A 1157 -33.88 -7.87 -13.73
N ALA A 1158 -34.10 -9.18 -13.54
CA ALA A 1158 -33.34 -10.31 -14.11
C ALA A 1158 -33.37 -10.51 -15.65
N THR A 1159 -33.95 -9.57 -16.40
CA THR A 1159 -33.88 -9.48 -17.88
C THR A 1159 -33.36 -8.13 -18.38
N SER A 1160 -33.00 -7.22 -17.48
CA SER A 1160 -32.36 -5.95 -17.83
C SER A 1160 -30.94 -6.16 -18.36
N SER A 1161 -30.48 -5.26 -19.24
CA SER A 1161 -29.14 -5.30 -19.84
C SER A 1161 -28.82 -6.52 -20.74
N LEU A 1162 -29.83 -7.25 -21.23
CA LEU A 1162 -29.66 -8.39 -22.14
C LEU A 1162 -29.93 -8.06 -23.61
N ASP A 1163 -29.22 -8.77 -24.51
CA ASP A 1163 -29.53 -8.84 -25.94
C ASP A 1163 -30.84 -9.62 -26.18
N PRO A 1164 -31.68 -9.28 -27.18
CA PRO A 1164 -33.01 -9.88 -27.37
C PRO A 1164 -33.03 -11.42 -27.47
N GLU A 1165 -32.08 -12.03 -28.20
CA GLU A 1165 -31.95 -13.49 -28.31
C GLU A 1165 -31.66 -14.15 -26.95
N SER A 1166 -30.81 -13.50 -26.14
CA SER A 1166 -30.49 -13.99 -24.80
C SER A 1166 -31.59 -13.73 -23.79
N GLU A 1167 -32.35 -12.63 -23.94
CA GLU A 1167 -33.53 -12.32 -23.13
C GLU A 1167 -34.60 -13.39 -23.30
N VAL A 1168 -34.94 -13.81 -24.52
CA VAL A 1168 -35.91 -14.89 -24.76
C VAL A 1168 -35.45 -16.19 -24.09
N LEU A 1169 -34.18 -16.57 -24.25
CA LEU A 1169 -33.62 -17.79 -23.64
C LEU A 1169 -33.55 -17.70 -22.09
N VAL A 1170 -33.37 -16.51 -21.53
CA VAL A 1170 -33.43 -16.26 -20.08
C VAL A 1170 -34.89 -16.33 -19.59
N GLN A 1171 -35.82 -15.65 -20.26
CA GLN A 1171 -37.24 -15.65 -19.90
C GLN A 1171 -37.83 -17.06 -19.94
N MET A 1172 -37.52 -17.86 -20.97
CA MET A 1172 -37.89 -19.28 -21.03
C MET A 1172 -37.33 -20.11 -19.88
N ALA A 1173 -36.18 -19.75 -19.31
CA ALA A 1173 -35.62 -20.42 -18.14
C ALA A 1173 -36.28 -19.92 -16.83
N LEU A 1174 -36.58 -18.61 -16.75
CA LEU A 1174 -37.31 -18.00 -15.65
C LEU A 1174 -38.73 -18.59 -15.53
N ASP A 1175 -39.48 -18.68 -16.62
CA ASP A 1175 -40.84 -19.24 -16.58
C ASP A 1175 -40.85 -20.71 -16.12
N LYS A 1176 -39.89 -21.55 -16.58
CA LYS A 1176 -39.70 -22.92 -16.09
C LYS A 1176 -39.43 -22.98 -14.58
N ILE A 1177 -38.61 -22.08 -14.02
CA ILE A 1177 -38.31 -22.09 -12.58
C ILE A 1177 -39.45 -21.48 -11.73
N THR A 1178 -40.27 -20.55 -12.25
CA THR A 1178 -41.41 -19.99 -11.52
C THR A 1178 -42.54 -20.99 -11.23
N GLN A 1179 -42.65 -22.07 -12.01
CA GLN A 1179 -43.75 -23.03 -11.89
C GLN A 1179 -43.79 -23.70 -10.51
N GLY A 1180 -44.92 -23.54 -9.80
CA GLY A 1180 -45.15 -24.13 -8.49
C GLY A 1180 -44.38 -23.49 -7.33
N ARG A 1181 -43.93 -22.23 -7.47
CA ARG A 1181 -43.13 -21.51 -6.46
C ARG A 1181 -43.63 -20.08 -6.28
N THR A 1182 -43.67 -19.60 -5.03
CA THR A 1182 -43.91 -18.18 -4.77
C THR A 1182 -42.77 -17.39 -5.42
N THR A 1183 -43.12 -16.46 -6.31
CA THR A 1183 -42.13 -15.68 -7.07
C THR A 1183 -42.38 -14.20 -6.86
N ILE A 1184 -41.35 -13.45 -6.45
CA ILE A 1184 -41.39 -11.99 -6.33
C ILE A 1184 -40.39 -11.39 -7.32
N THR A 1185 -40.90 -10.58 -8.24
CA THR A 1185 -40.12 -9.97 -9.33
C THR A 1185 -40.16 -8.46 -9.22
N VAL A 1186 -38.99 -7.85 -9.07
CA VAL A 1186 -38.82 -6.41 -9.32
C VAL A 1186 -38.74 -6.21 -10.82
N ALA A 1187 -39.70 -5.47 -11.37
CA ALA A 1187 -39.84 -5.27 -12.81
C ALA A 1187 -39.47 -3.84 -13.23
N HIS A 1188 -38.68 -3.74 -14.30
CA HIS A 1188 -38.51 -2.50 -15.07
C HIS A 1188 -39.25 -2.55 -16.41
N ARG A 1189 -39.42 -3.72 -17.01
CA ARG A 1189 -40.16 -3.92 -18.27
C ARG A 1189 -41.56 -4.42 -17.96
N LEU A 1190 -42.59 -3.69 -18.39
CA LEU A 1190 -43.99 -4.03 -18.12
C LEU A 1190 -44.49 -5.24 -18.93
N SER A 1191 -43.77 -5.60 -19.99
CA SER A 1191 -44.07 -6.76 -20.83
C SER A 1191 -43.97 -8.10 -20.09
N THR A 1192 -43.03 -8.23 -19.15
CA THR A 1192 -42.76 -9.51 -18.44
C THR A 1192 -43.67 -9.77 -17.25
N ILE A 1193 -44.55 -8.82 -16.90
CA ILE A 1193 -45.45 -8.91 -15.73
C ILE A 1193 -46.94 -8.97 -16.07
N LYS A 1194 -47.29 -9.15 -17.35
CA LYS A 1194 -48.69 -9.21 -17.80
C LYS A 1194 -49.48 -10.35 -17.14
N ASP A 1195 -48.81 -11.47 -16.91
CA ASP A 1195 -49.38 -12.74 -16.46
C ASP A 1195 -49.13 -12.98 -14.95
N TYR A 1196 -48.98 -11.90 -14.18
CA TYR A 1196 -48.74 -11.95 -12.74
C TYR A 1196 -50.06 -11.81 -11.96
N ASP A 1197 -50.23 -12.66 -10.94
CA ASP A 1197 -51.42 -12.69 -10.10
C ASP A 1197 -51.60 -11.40 -9.28
N ILE A 1198 -50.48 -10.83 -8.82
CA ILE A 1198 -50.42 -9.65 -7.96
C ILE A 1198 -49.39 -8.69 -8.53
N ILE A 1199 -49.75 -7.41 -8.66
CA ILE A 1199 -48.86 -6.32 -9.02
C ILE A 1199 -48.96 -5.25 -7.94
N ILE A 1200 -47.82 -4.88 -7.36
CA ILE A 1200 -47.67 -3.85 -6.31
C ILE A 1200 -46.99 -2.63 -6.92
N VAL A 1201 -47.64 -1.47 -6.87
CA VAL A 1201 -47.11 -0.21 -7.41
C VAL A 1201 -46.61 0.70 -6.29
N ILE A 1202 -45.30 0.96 -6.27
CA ILE A 1202 -44.63 1.81 -5.29
C ILE A 1202 -44.31 3.19 -5.89
N LYS A 1203 -44.87 4.25 -5.32
CA LYS A 1203 -44.59 5.66 -5.66
C LYS A 1203 -44.45 6.49 -4.41
N ASN A 1204 -43.55 7.47 -4.43
CA ASN A 1204 -43.25 8.34 -3.28
C ASN A 1204 -42.99 7.58 -1.97
N LYS A 1205 -42.31 6.41 -2.04
CA LYS A 1205 -41.95 5.52 -0.91
C LYS A 1205 -43.13 4.77 -0.26
N LYS A 1206 -44.31 4.86 -0.88
CA LYS A 1206 -45.56 4.23 -0.42
C LYS A 1206 -46.11 3.32 -1.51
N ILE A 1207 -46.87 2.32 -1.13
CA ILE A 1207 -47.67 1.55 -2.09
C ILE A 1207 -48.93 2.35 -2.41
N VAL A 1208 -49.23 2.51 -3.69
CA VAL A 1208 -50.38 3.29 -4.18
C VAL A 1208 -51.45 2.37 -4.74
N GLU A 1209 -51.06 1.29 -5.43
CA GLU A 1209 -51.99 0.38 -6.09
C GLU A 1209 -51.59 -1.08 -5.89
N ILE A 1210 -52.61 -1.94 -5.75
CA ILE A 1210 -52.51 -3.40 -5.75
C ILE A 1210 -53.67 -3.95 -6.61
N GLY A 1211 -53.39 -5.02 -7.36
CA GLY A 1211 -54.36 -5.77 -8.15
C GLY A 1211 -53.65 -6.66 -9.19
N ASN A 1212 -54.42 -7.39 -10.00
CA ASN A 1212 -53.90 -8.01 -11.20
C ASN A 1212 -53.82 -6.99 -12.36
N ASN A 1213 -53.15 -7.37 -13.45
CA ASN A 1213 -52.93 -6.52 -14.62
C ASN A 1213 -54.24 -5.89 -15.17
N GLU A 1214 -55.30 -6.69 -15.36
CA GLU A 1214 -56.59 -6.17 -15.83
C GLU A 1214 -57.25 -5.18 -14.87
N GLN A 1215 -57.26 -5.48 -13.57
CA GLN A 1215 -57.86 -4.62 -12.54
C GLN A 1215 -57.17 -3.26 -12.49
N LEU A 1216 -55.84 -3.24 -12.60
CA LEU A 1216 -55.06 -2.01 -12.58
C LEU A 1216 -55.23 -1.18 -13.87
N LEU A 1217 -55.32 -1.83 -15.04
CA LEU A 1217 -55.67 -1.14 -16.30
C LEU A 1217 -57.09 -0.56 -16.26
N LYS A 1218 -58.06 -1.30 -15.71
CA LYS A 1218 -59.46 -0.84 -15.53
C LYS A 1218 -59.56 0.35 -14.55
N LYS A 1219 -58.71 0.42 -13.52
CA LYS A 1219 -58.63 1.54 -12.57
C LYS A 1219 -58.09 2.85 -13.16
N LYS A 1220 -57.41 2.82 -14.32
CA LYS A 1220 -56.79 3.99 -15.01
C LYS A 1220 -55.86 4.86 -14.14
N GLY A 1221 -55.32 4.31 -13.05
CA GLY A 1221 -54.48 5.04 -12.10
C GLY A 1221 -52.98 5.00 -12.44
N GLU A 1222 -52.15 4.89 -11.41
CA GLU A 1222 -50.68 5.00 -11.53
C GLU A 1222 -50.09 3.91 -12.44
N TYR A 1223 -50.51 2.65 -12.28
CA TYR A 1223 -50.07 1.54 -13.15
C TYR A 1223 -50.39 1.82 -14.62
N TYR A 1224 -51.62 2.27 -14.90
CA TYR A 1224 -52.06 2.63 -16.24
C TYR A 1224 -51.26 3.81 -16.82
N SER A 1225 -50.89 4.78 -15.98
CA SER A 1225 -50.02 5.88 -16.38
C SER A 1225 -48.60 5.39 -16.73
N ILE A 1226 -48.04 4.44 -15.96
CA ILE A 1226 -46.73 3.84 -16.22
C ILE A 1226 -46.78 3.06 -17.55
N VAL A 1227 -47.81 2.23 -17.76
CA VAL A 1227 -48.06 1.48 -19.01
C VAL A 1227 -48.18 2.40 -20.23
N ASN A 1228 -48.96 3.48 -20.14
CA ASN A 1228 -49.10 4.45 -21.24
C ASN A 1228 -47.84 5.30 -21.46
N SER A 1229 -46.98 5.47 -20.44
CA SER A 1229 -45.79 6.33 -20.54
C SER A 1229 -44.61 5.74 -21.31
N GLY A 1230 -44.63 4.43 -21.61
CA GLY A 1230 -43.59 3.76 -22.39
C GLY A 1230 -42.24 3.64 -21.68
N LEU A 1231 -42.27 3.23 -20.40
CA LEU A 1231 -41.09 2.89 -19.57
C LEU A 1231 -40.75 1.39 -19.59
#